data_AF-A0A8H5U2I0-F1
#
_entry.id   AF-A0A8H5U2I0-F1
#
_cell.length_a   1.000
_cell.length_b   1.000
_cell.length_c   1.000
_cell.angle_alpha   90.00
_cell.angle_beta   90.00
_cell.angle_gamma   90.00
#
_symmetry.space_group_name_H-M   'P 1'
#
loop_
_entity.id
_entity.type
_entity.pdbx_description
1 polymer ?
#
loop_
_entity_poly.entity_id
_entity_poly.type
_entity_poly.pdbx_seq_one_letter_code
_entity_poly.pdbx_strand_id
1 'polypeptide(L)'
;MPFQRVDTQDTKRLYSLLQSYIEDPSRAKAVKEVIIDASPWIYASTSKLPDYDELPTSMGYEELGDPPEIRLRRYARHLELGDETADQVVKILAWKRREYEFKLQKESEFAIATIILLFSLCENISTLYVAENLQQPVLDYMLRANYAQVKSPPLQKLKTVRFFAGARSDERFYAACDILQFIQLIHRLPALESVAMDGTSDYEADHQFFVPGTGNMKRLEITHCDISPGFLTVMISIPRALEEFKLSIGGLWTLDGADTSSEPLYIARALYAHRHSLRVLNLDVDVGAGANAVDWDVDRNYEKEDDGTDWEIKDQLDLYGRDWLALDKELSTGHKMDSGKEYTPTIGSLHGFPCLTHLSIGIMPLLGKYLGGYDQYEFKEPPYRLQQPAPFRLVDMLPPSLEYLCLYGYTRGENPDVDEHIDELLAKRDDKLPNLKVVRGIDERVRDIKDVLHDMAVAEVDEDELYLPSITQNPSFGTAPRMPLPIPRHHVKTGCRTCKARKIKCDEAKPSCKRCVSSRRVCGGYQGTASLTCYRPNQLSARDQREGRAFQFFTEMVGPVLSGPTDSYFWTHLVMQFSHFEPTMRHAVLSISSLYEEFARGSRITRQICGSTYAVDNYNAAIKHVKSASDEQMILVICVLFICIEYLQGDFNAAMQHCRHGIMILNNSSRPEWMCKYLVPIFRRLSITPFFFGGGKPPTPLPQLIGFGLPMPAKFSDTQEAQTAIDDLLIRIMGCLNDGNDDRVTLASLLDEWDSKMNDLEQELPPFATVDKYGICGMRFKHKMAKIYIQQPKSHTEMWWDQHIAIFRDAVKLAEQAFLLSTAPGYQRLRSSFSFEMSWLPMLFFIVLKCRDLEIRHIALSWLAQLGTAKEGLFDVGTLYRVGRRLIELEHDVSLDDTAEMVSTVVPPEERRYFAIPIKHELEVISEQDGTVRYRRQAKFLTKDKEGNVIGREEYIYDDKPRGCSIQIPPMRCAYRL
;
A
#
# COMPACT_ATOMS: atom_id res chain seq x y z
N MET A 1 -13.78 0.73 -25.01
CA MET A 1 -14.65 -0.30 -25.63
C MET A 1 -15.06 -1.31 -24.54
N PRO A 2 -16.22 -2.00 -24.61
CA PRO A 2 -16.46 -3.14 -23.73
C PRO A 2 -15.49 -4.25 -24.13
N PHE A 3 -14.54 -4.58 -23.25
CA PHE A 3 -13.51 -5.59 -23.50
C PHE A 3 -14.17 -6.90 -23.92
N GLN A 4 -13.82 -7.39 -25.11
CA GLN A 4 -14.36 -8.61 -25.68
C GLN A 4 -13.87 -9.78 -24.82
N ARG A 5 -14.76 -10.33 -23.99
CA ARG A 5 -14.46 -11.50 -23.17
C ARG A 5 -14.11 -12.64 -24.12
N VAL A 6 -12.97 -13.30 -23.88
CA VAL A 6 -12.61 -14.53 -24.57
C VAL A 6 -13.78 -15.48 -24.50
N ASP A 7 -14.21 -15.97 -25.64
CA ASP A 7 -15.31 -16.92 -25.70
C ASP A 7 -14.80 -18.36 -25.92
N THR A 8 -15.72 -19.28 -25.67
CA THR A 8 -15.62 -20.70 -25.99
C THR A 8 -15.08 -21.00 -27.39
N GLN A 9 -15.40 -20.17 -28.38
CA GLN A 9 -15.05 -20.38 -29.78
C GLN A 9 -13.56 -20.11 -30.03
N ASP A 10 -12.97 -19.12 -29.36
CA ASP A 10 -11.54 -18.82 -29.45
C ASP A 10 -10.69 -19.97 -28.90
N THR A 11 -11.11 -20.55 -27.77
CA THR A 11 -10.45 -21.75 -27.21
C THR A 11 -10.52 -22.94 -28.18
N LYS A 12 -11.66 -23.13 -28.87
CA LYS A 12 -11.81 -24.19 -29.89
C LYS A 12 -10.90 -23.96 -31.08
N ARG A 13 -10.82 -22.73 -31.59
CA ARG A 13 -9.96 -22.36 -32.73
C ARG A 13 -8.49 -22.59 -32.43
N LEU A 14 -8.02 -22.14 -31.27
CA LEU A 14 -6.64 -22.33 -30.83
C LEU A 14 -6.29 -23.82 -30.70
N TYR A 15 -7.20 -24.60 -30.13
CA TYR A 15 -7.05 -26.04 -30.02
C TYR A 15 -6.94 -26.74 -31.40
N SER A 16 -7.85 -26.42 -32.33
CA SER A 16 -7.79 -26.95 -33.70
C SER A 16 -6.53 -26.50 -34.46
N LEU A 17 -6.02 -25.29 -34.18
CA LEU A 17 -4.79 -24.80 -34.78
C LEU A 17 -3.58 -25.64 -34.36
N LEU A 18 -3.40 -25.90 -33.05
CA LEU A 18 -2.32 -26.73 -32.53
C LEU A 18 -2.36 -28.16 -33.09
N GLN A 19 -3.56 -28.73 -33.19
CA GLN A 19 -3.72 -30.04 -33.82
C GLN A 19 -3.23 -30.02 -35.28
N SER A 20 -3.60 -28.98 -36.04
CA SER A 20 -3.18 -28.86 -37.44
C SER A 20 -1.65 -28.71 -37.59
N TYR A 21 -0.98 -28.14 -36.58
CA TYR A 21 0.49 -28.03 -36.53
C TYR A 21 1.16 -29.38 -36.28
N ILE A 22 0.54 -30.25 -35.47
CA ILE A 22 1.03 -31.63 -35.26
C ILE A 22 0.79 -32.48 -36.50
N GLU A 23 -0.36 -32.34 -37.16
CA GLU A 23 -0.70 -33.09 -38.38
C GLU A 23 0.16 -32.68 -39.58
N ASP A 24 0.45 -31.39 -39.70
CA ASP A 24 1.25 -30.82 -40.76
C ASP A 24 2.30 -29.86 -40.18
N PRO A 25 3.49 -30.37 -39.79
CA PRO A 25 4.57 -29.57 -39.24
C PRO A 25 5.05 -28.43 -40.14
N SER A 26 4.77 -28.48 -41.45
CA SER A 26 5.11 -27.39 -42.37
C SER A 26 4.34 -26.10 -42.04
N ARG A 27 3.11 -26.21 -41.52
CA ARG A 27 2.30 -25.08 -41.05
C ARG A 27 2.91 -24.42 -39.82
N ALA A 28 3.36 -25.23 -38.85
CA ALA A 28 4.02 -24.74 -37.65
C ALA A 28 5.33 -23.99 -38.00
N LYS A 29 6.09 -24.54 -38.96
CA LYS A 29 7.33 -23.93 -39.48
C LYS A 29 7.10 -22.63 -40.27
N ALA A 30 5.90 -22.37 -40.76
CA ALA A 30 5.58 -21.11 -41.44
C ALA A 30 5.41 -19.93 -40.46
N VAL A 31 5.19 -20.20 -39.16
CA VAL A 31 5.01 -19.17 -38.13
C VAL A 31 6.35 -18.50 -37.83
N LYS A 32 6.40 -17.18 -38.03
CA LYS A 32 7.57 -16.33 -37.75
C LYS A 32 7.33 -15.30 -36.66
N GLU A 33 6.08 -14.95 -36.40
CA GLU A 33 5.68 -13.93 -35.45
C GLU A 33 4.62 -14.49 -34.53
N VAL A 34 4.77 -14.22 -33.23
CA VAL A 34 3.83 -14.65 -32.19
C VAL A 34 3.54 -13.46 -31.29
N ILE A 35 2.26 -13.29 -30.94
CA ILE A 35 1.79 -12.31 -29.97
C ILE A 35 1.20 -13.08 -28.80
N ILE A 36 1.66 -12.78 -27.58
CA ILE A 36 1.14 -13.33 -26.34
C ILE A 36 0.47 -12.22 -25.55
N ASP A 37 -0.86 -12.27 -25.52
CA ASP A 37 -1.69 -11.42 -24.67
C ASP A 37 -2.66 -12.32 -23.89
N ALA A 38 -2.27 -12.64 -22.65
CA ALA A 38 -3.07 -13.47 -21.74
C ALA A 38 -3.98 -12.63 -20.83
N SER A 39 -3.93 -11.28 -20.91
CA SER A 39 -4.74 -10.36 -20.11
C SER A 39 -6.25 -10.63 -20.16
N PRO A 40 -6.82 -11.08 -21.30
CA PRO A 40 -8.24 -11.38 -21.37
C PRO A 40 -8.65 -12.62 -20.56
N TRP A 41 -7.71 -13.54 -20.30
CA TRP A 41 -7.90 -14.84 -19.67
C TRP A 41 -7.63 -14.83 -18.15
N ILE A 42 -6.66 -14.03 -17.70
CA ILE A 42 -6.16 -14.03 -16.31
C ILE A 42 -7.20 -13.51 -15.32
N TYR A 43 -7.97 -12.48 -15.68
CA TYR A 43 -9.00 -11.87 -14.82
C TYR A 43 -10.37 -12.57 -14.89
N ALA A 44 -10.46 -13.73 -15.55
CA ALA A 44 -11.73 -14.47 -15.66
C ALA A 44 -12.02 -15.41 -14.46
N SER A 45 -11.07 -15.59 -13.51
CA SER A 45 -11.21 -16.54 -12.40
C SER A 45 -10.69 -15.96 -11.08
N THR A 46 -11.59 -15.42 -10.26
CA THR A 46 -11.34 -15.02 -8.86
C THR A 46 -11.95 -16.00 -7.85
N SER A 47 -12.22 -17.23 -8.25
CA SER A 47 -12.76 -18.26 -7.35
C SER A 47 -11.63 -19.08 -6.73
N LYS A 48 -11.53 -19.04 -5.40
CA LYS A 48 -10.85 -20.07 -4.58
C LYS A 48 -11.15 -21.46 -5.17
N LEU A 49 -10.12 -22.27 -5.39
CA LEU A 49 -10.29 -23.66 -5.82
C LEU A 49 -9.67 -24.61 -4.79
N PRO A 50 -10.26 -25.81 -4.57
CA PRO A 50 -9.76 -26.82 -3.65
C PRO A 50 -8.52 -27.53 -4.21
N ASP A 51 -7.80 -28.22 -3.32
CA ASP A 51 -6.66 -29.09 -3.63
C ASP A 51 -7.01 -30.13 -4.71
N TYR A 52 -6.01 -30.48 -5.53
CA TYR A 52 -6.09 -31.43 -6.66
C TYR A 52 -6.37 -32.89 -6.26
N ASP A 53 -6.82 -33.15 -5.04
CA ASP A 53 -7.03 -34.50 -4.53
C ASP A 53 -8.48 -34.93 -4.73
N GLU A 54 -8.72 -35.56 -5.89
CA GLU A 54 -9.57 -36.75 -6.11
C GLU A 54 -9.96 -36.81 -7.59
N LEU A 55 -9.08 -37.38 -8.41
CA LEU A 55 -9.49 -37.98 -9.68
C LEU A 55 -9.60 -39.50 -9.47
N PRO A 56 -10.77 -40.13 -9.75
CA PRO A 56 -10.88 -41.58 -9.71
C PRO A 56 -9.93 -42.19 -10.74
N THR A 57 -9.04 -43.06 -10.27
CA THR A 57 -7.98 -43.74 -11.05
C THR A 57 -8.51 -44.78 -12.05
N SER A 58 -9.83 -44.90 -12.23
CA SER A 58 -10.40 -45.90 -13.12
C SER A 58 -11.69 -45.42 -13.77
N MET A 59 -11.61 -45.04 -15.05
CA MET A 59 -12.72 -45.30 -15.98
C MET A 59 -12.14 -45.73 -17.32
N GLY A 60 -12.74 -46.81 -17.83
CA GLY A 60 -12.21 -47.67 -18.89
C GLY A 60 -11.73 -46.92 -20.12
N TYR A 61 -10.57 -47.34 -20.59
CA TYR A 61 -10.12 -47.10 -21.95
C TYR A 61 -10.99 -47.93 -22.89
N GLU A 62 -12.02 -47.32 -23.46
CA GLU A 62 -12.53 -47.79 -24.75
C GLU A 62 -11.76 -47.06 -25.86
N GLU A 63 -11.04 -47.88 -26.62
CA GLU A 63 -10.36 -47.55 -27.87
C GLU A 63 -11.38 -47.03 -28.90
N LEU A 64 -11.47 -45.70 -29.01
CA LEU A 64 -12.11 -45.02 -30.14
C LEU A 64 -11.05 -44.10 -30.75
N GLY A 65 -10.82 -44.26 -32.06
CA GLY A 65 -9.62 -43.91 -32.83
C GLY A 65 -8.93 -42.56 -32.53
N ASP A 66 -7.61 -42.54 -32.70
CA ASP A 66 -6.61 -41.53 -32.29
C ASP A 66 -7.13 -40.06 -32.24
N PRO A 67 -7.81 -39.67 -31.14
CA PRO A 67 -8.42 -38.36 -31.03
C PRO A 67 -7.33 -37.30 -30.94
N PRO A 68 -7.57 -36.09 -31.48
CA PRO A 68 -6.62 -34.96 -31.44
C PRO A 68 -5.98 -34.68 -30.08
N GLU A 69 -6.74 -34.91 -29.02
CA GLU A 69 -6.38 -34.73 -27.62
C GLU A 69 -5.29 -35.69 -27.15
N ILE A 70 -5.33 -36.94 -27.62
CA ILE A 70 -4.30 -37.93 -27.32
C ILE A 70 -3.00 -37.54 -28.02
N ARG A 71 -3.06 -36.96 -29.23
CA ARG A 71 -1.88 -36.50 -29.97
C ARG A 71 -1.18 -35.33 -29.29
N LEU A 72 -1.92 -34.32 -28.83
CA LEU A 72 -1.35 -33.19 -28.08
C LEU A 72 -0.75 -33.62 -26.74
N ARG A 73 -1.43 -34.51 -26.00
CA ARG A 73 -0.91 -35.06 -24.73
C ARG A 73 0.31 -35.95 -24.94
N ARG A 74 0.30 -36.77 -25.99
CA ARG A 74 1.47 -37.59 -26.37
C ARG A 74 2.63 -36.68 -26.73
N TYR A 75 2.42 -35.65 -27.55
CA TYR A 75 3.44 -34.68 -27.91
C TYR A 75 4.01 -33.98 -26.67
N ALA A 76 3.16 -33.47 -25.77
CA ALA A 76 3.59 -32.84 -24.52
C ALA A 76 4.50 -33.75 -23.67
N ARG A 77 4.20 -35.06 -23.58
CA ARG A 77 5.07 -36.04 -22.89
C ARG A 77 6.43 -36.26 -23.58
N HIS A 78 6.53 -36.02 -24.88
CA HIS A 78 7.79 -36.13 -25.63
C HIS A 78 8.63 -34.86 -25.55
N LEU A 79 8.11 -33.76 -24.99
CA LEU A 79 8.86 -32.51 -24.82
C LEU A 79 9.88 -32.56 -23.67
N GLU A 80 9.99 -33.70 -22.95
CA GLU A 80 10.95 -33.93 -21.85
C GLU A 80 10.97 -32.74 -20.84
N LEU A 81 9.80 -32.17 -20.52
CA LEU A 81 9.64 -30.98 -19.67
C LEU A 81 10.03 -31.22 -18.18
N GLY A 82 10.44 -32.44 -17.82
CA GLY A 82 10.45 -32.95 -16.45
C GLY A 82 9.09 -33.59 -16.08
N ASP A 83 9.11 -34.64 -15.27
CA ASP A 83 7.92 -35.46 -14.99
C ASP A 83 6.76 -34.61 -14.40
N GLU A 84 7.06 -33.70 -13.49
CA GLU A 84 6.07 -32.84 -12.83
C GLU A 84 5.41 -31.84 -13.81
N THR A 85 6.22 -31.09 -14.58
CA THR A 85 5.74 -30.13 -15.57
C THR A 85 4.98 -30.82 -16.71
N ALA A 86 5.51 -31.95 -17.20
CA ALA A 86 4.84 -32.73 -18.24
C ALA A 86 3.48 -33.25 -17.72
N ASP A 87 3.41 -33.74 -16.49
CA ASP A 87 2.16 -34.18 -15.88
C ASP A 87 1.18 -33.02 -15.70
N GLN A 88 1.65 -31.83 -15.30
CA GLN A 88 0.80 -30.64 -15.21
C GLN A 88 0.20 -30.25 -16.56
N VAL A 89 1.02 -30.14 -17.61
CA VAL A 89 0.55 -29.85 -18.98
C VAL A 89 -0.41 -30.93 -19.48
N VAL A 90 -0.09 -32.20 -19.25
CA VAL A 90 -0.95 -33.33 -19.63
C VAL A 90 -2.28 -33.34 -18.87
N LYS A 91 -2.30 -32.95 -17.60
CA LYS A 91 -3.51 -32.82 -16.76
C LYS A 91 -4.39 -31.69 -17.27
N ILE A 92 -3.82 -30.51 -17.57
CA ILE A 92 -4.54 -29.37 -18.16
C ILE A 92 -5.21 -29.78 -19.48
N LEU A 93 -4.45 -30.44 -20.36
CA LEU A 93 -4.96 -30.94 -21.64
C LEU A 93 -6.01 -32.07 -21.48
N ALA A 94 -5.96 -32.84 -20.38
CA ALA A 94 -6.92 -33.92 -20.12
C ALA A 94 -8.28 -33.44 -19.63
N TRP A 95 -8.33 -32.33 -18.88
CA TRP A 95 -9.57 -31.78 -18.32
C TRP A 95 -10.56 -31.37 -19.42
N LYS A 96 -10.04 -30.92 -20.57
CA LYS A 96 -10.79 -30.63 -21.80
C LYS A 96 -11.64 -31.79 -22.33
N ARG A 97 -11.30 -33.05 -22.01
CA ARG A 97 -12.03 -34.25 -22.48
C ARG A 97 -13.42 -34.41 -21.83
N ARG A 98 -13.67 -33.81 -20.66
CA ARG A 98 -14.87 -34.13 -19.85
C ARG A 98 -16.11 -33.28 -20.13
N GLU A 99 -16.03 -32.16 -20.85
CA GLU A 99 -17.19 -31.27 -21.04
C GLU A 99 -17.35 -30.79 -22.49
N TYR A 100 -18.24 -31.48 -23.22
CA TYR A 100 -18.87 -30.96 -24.44
C TYR A 100 -20.14 -30.12 -24.14
N GLU A 101 -20.32 -29.62 -22.91
CA GLU A 101 -21.28 -28.56 -22.54
C GLU A 101 -20.61 -27.59 -21.55
N PHE A 102 -20.56 -26.31 -21.91
CA PHE A 102 -19.55 -25.34 -21.45
C PHE A 102 -19.72 -24.80 -20.02
N LYS A 103 -18.72 -25.05 -19.15
CA LYS A 103 -18.22 -24.08 -18.13
C LYS A 103 -16.74 -24.36 -17.81
N LEU A 104 -15.80 -23.78 -18.57
CA LEU A 104 -14.40 -23.79 -18.15
C LEU A 104 -14.23 -22.92 -16.89
N GLN A 105 -14.03 -23.55 -15.74
CA GLN A 105 -13.64 -22.84 -14.52
C GLN A 105 -12.15 -22.42 -14.53
N LYS A 106 -11.35 -22.87 -15.53
CA LYS A 106 -9.87 -22.81 -15.56
C LYS A 106 -9.30 -22.40 -16.94
N GLU A 107 -9.87 -21.39 -17.59
CA GLU A 107 -9.46 -20.95 -18.93
C GLU A 107 -8.00 -20.43 -18.97
N SER A 108 -7.50 -19.84 -17.88
CA SER A 108 -6.11 -19.37 -17.73
C SER A 108 -5.07 -20.51 -17.76
N GLU A 109 -5.36 -21.67 -17.15
CA GLU A 109 -4.47 -22.83 -17.17
C GLU A 109 -4.27 -23.39 -18.59
N PHE A 110 -5.30 -23.33 -19.44
CA PHE A 110 -5.21 -23.78 -20.83
C PHE A 110 -4.29 -22.88 -21.69
N ALA A 111 -4.31 -21.57 -21.46
CA ALA A 111 -3.42 -20.63 -22.13
C ALA A 111 -1.94 -20.96 -21.83
N ILE A 112 -1.63 -21.28 -20.57
CA ILE A 112 -0.28 -21.67 -20.11
C ILE A 112 0.24 -22.90 -20.87
N ALA A 113 -0.54 -23.98 -20.92
CA ALA A 113 -0.16 -25.20 -21.67
C ALA A 113 0.00 -24.95 -23.17
N THR A 114 -0.82 -24.05 -23.73
CA THR A 114 -0.78 -23.72 -25.15
C THR A 114 0.48 -22.96 -25.54
N ILE A 115 0.97 -22.04 -24.69
CA ILE A 115 2.20 -21.28 -24.97
C ILE A 115 3.41 -22.24 -25.11
N ILE A 116 3.52 -23.23 -24.22
CA ILE A 116 4.58 -24.26 -24.28
C ILE A 116 4.50 -25.06 -25.60
N LEU A 117 3.29 -25.47 -26.00
CA LEU A 117 3.06 -26.20 -27.24
C LEU A 117 3.38 -25.33 -28.48
N LEU A 118 3.01 -24.05 -28.47
CA LEU A 118 3.34 -23.13 -29.56
C LEU A 118 4.84 -22.96 -29.72
N PHE A 119 5.56 -22.68 -28.62
CA PHE A 119 7.01 -22.49 -28.65
C PHE A 119 7.76 -23.75 -29.08
N SER A 120 7.28 -24.94 -28.71
CA SER A 120 7.88 -26.20 -29.12
C SER A 120 7.59 -26.58 -30.58
N LEU A 121 6.38 -26.32 -31.07
CA LEU A 121 5.98 -26.66 -32.45
C LEU A 121 6.54 -25.67 -33.49
N CYS A 122 6.65 -24.38 -33.14
CA CYS A 122 7.02 -23.31 -34.05
C CYS A 122 8.51 -22.95 -33.96
N GLU A 123 9.35 -23.74 -34.63
CA GLU A 123 10.82 -23.58 -34.62
C GLU A 123 11.36 -22.29 -35.27
N ASN A 124 10.54 -21.61 -36.09
CA ASN A 124 10.95 -20.46 -36.91
C ASN A 124 10.49 -19.09 -36.36
N ILE A 125 10.02 -19.04 -35.12
CA ILE A 125 9.66 -17.77 -34.46
C ILE A 125 10.90 -16.87 -34.42
N SER A 126 10.79 -15.72 -35.09
CA SER A 126 11.82 -14.68 -35.16
C SER A 126 11.43 -13.39 -34.43
N THR A 127 10.13 -13.17 -34.22
CA THR A 127 9.61 -11.99 -33.52
C THR A 127 8.57 -12.42 -32.49
N LEU A 128 8.70 -11.92 -31.26
CA LEU A 128 7.77 -12.19 -30.16
C LEU A 128 7.26 -10.88 -29.57
N TYR A 129 5.95 -10.75 -29.45
CA TYR A 129 5.29 -9.66 -28.74
C TYR A 129 4.68 -10.18 -27.43
N VAL A 130 4.87 -9.47 -26.33
CA VAL A 130 4.46 -9.89 -24.99
C VAL A 130 3.75 -8.75 -24.28
N ALA A 131 2.56 -9.02 -23.73
CA ALA A 131 1.72 -8.00 -23.13
C ALA A 131 1.66 -8.00 -21.60
N GLU A 132 1.92 -9.16 -20.96
CA GLU A 132 1.81 -9.35 -19.51
C GLU A 132 2.74 -10.48 -19.04
N ASN A 133 2.85 -10.66 -17.72
CA ASN A 133 3.70 -11.66 -17.07
C ASN A 133 3.28 -13.09 -17.42
N LEU A 134 4.27 -13.89 -17.83
CA LEU A 134 4.08 -15.32 -18.04
C LEU A 134 4.03 -16.05 -16.69
N GLN A 135 3.25 -17.12 -16.61
CA GLN A 135 3.12 -17.95 -15.39
C GLN A 135 3.87 -19.27 -15.51
N GLN A 136 4.15 -19.91 -14.38
CA GLN A 136 4.63 -21.30 -14.36
C GLN A 136 3.58 -22.24 -14.99
N PRO A 137 3.97 -23.28 -15.74
CA PRO A 137 5.36 -23.70 -16.02
C PRO A 137 6.01 -23.09 -17.28
N VAL A 138 5.47 -22.04 -17.91
CA VAL A 138 6.10 -21.45 -19.11
C VAL A 138 7.48 -20.88 -18.78
N LEU A 139 7.60 -20.22 -17.62
CA LEU A 139 8.85 -19.61 -17.13
C LEU A 139 9.98 -20.65 -17.05
N ASP A 140 9.75 -21.78 -16.36
CA ASP A 140 10.73 -22.87 -16.26
C ASP A 140 11.13 -23.44 -17.62
N TYR A 141 10.16 -23.65 -18.53
CA TYR A 141 10.45 -24.16 -19.87
C TYR A 141 11.35 -23.21 -20.68
N MET A 142 11.06 -21.91 -20.66
CA MET A 142 11.88 -20.91 -21.34
C MET A 142 13.25 -20.76 -20.69
N LEU A 143 13.33 -20.78 -19.36
CA LEU A 143 14.59 -20.68 -18.64
C LEU A 143 15.50 -21.86 -19.01
N ARG A 144 15.02 -23.10 -18.95
CA ARG A 144 15.80 -24.28 -19.37
C ARG A 144 16.22 -24.21 -20.83
N ALA A 145 15.36 -23.66 -21.71
CA ALA A 145 15.68 -23.45 -23.11
C ALA A 145 16.84 -22.47 -23.31
N ASN A 146 16.82 -21.33 -22.59
CA ASN A 146 17.86 -20.30 -22.62
C ASN A 146 19.24 -20.84 -22.20
N TYR A 147 19.22 -21.83 -21.30
CA TYR A 147 20.41 -22.50 -20.79
C TYR A 147 20.74 -23.83 -21.47
N ALA A 148 20.10 -24.13 -22.62
CA ALA A 148 20.31 -25.34 -23.40
C ALA A 148 20.15 -26.66 -22.60
N GLN A 149 19.31 -26.66 -21.56
CA GLN A 149 18.99 -27.85 -20.76
C GLN A 149 17.81 -28.66 -21.32
N VAL A 150 17.28 -28.25 -22.47
CA VAL A 150 16.25 -29.00 -23.22
C VAL A 150 16.88 -29.52 -24.50
N LYS A 151 16.62 -30.77 -24.86
CA LYS A 151 17.19 -31.44 -26.05
C LYS A 151 16.93 -30.70 -27.37
N SER A 152 15.74 -30.14 -27.51
CA SER A 152 15.32 -29.30 -28.62
C SER A 152 14.83 -27.96 -28.06
N PRO A 153 15.73 -27.03 -27.72
CA PRO A 153 15.34 -25.81 -27.05
C PRO A 153 14.51 -24.94 -28.01
N PRO A 154 13.35 -24.41 -27.59
CA PRO A 154 12.54 -23.52 -28.40
C PRO A 154 13.24 -22.17 -28.64
N LEU A 155 12.66 -21.35 -29.53
CA LEU A 155 13.01 -19.93 -29.74
C LEU A 155 14.46 -19.64 -30.17
N GLN A 156 15.22 -20.62 -30.66
CA GLN A 156 16.64 -20.42 -31.06
C GLN A 156 16.84 -19.44 -32.23
N LYS A 157 15.78 -19.15 -32.99
CA LYS A 157 15.78 -18.17 -34.09
C LYS A 157 15.14 -16.84 -33.72
N LEU A 158 14.78 -16.64 -32.46
CA LEU A 158 14.15 -15.42 -31.97
C LEU A 158 15.15 -14.26 -32.04
N LYS A 159 14.82 -13.23 -32.82
CA LYS A 159 15.66 -12.06 -33.05
C LYS A 159 15.17 -10.83 -32.31
N THR A 160 13.86 -10.66 -32.24
CA THR A 160 13.23 -9.44 -31.72
C THR A 160 12.17 -9.78 -30.69
N VAL A 161 12.24 -9.13 -29.53
CA VAL A 161 11.20 -9.19 -28.50
C VAL A 161 10.65 -7.80 -28.25
N ARG A 162 9.33 -7.69 -28.19
CA ARG A 162 8.62 -6.42 -27.98
C ARG A 162 7.60 -6.52 -26.85
N PHE A 163 7.76 -5.71 -25.83
CA PHE A 163 6.76 -5.53 -24.78
C PHE A 163 5.77 -4.44 -25.18
N PHE A 164 4.50 -4.63 -24.87
CA PHE A 164 3.44 -3.68 -25.19
C PHE A 164 2.31 -3.75 -24.18
N ALA A 165 1.44 -2.73 -24.14
CA ALA A 165 0.25 -2.74 -23.30
C ALA A 165 -0.82 -3.73 -23.84
N GLY A 166 -1.24 -4.68 -22.99
CA GLY A 166 -2.22 -5.70 -23.37
C GLY A 166 -3.62 -5.17 -23.66
N ALA A 167 -4.48 -6.01 -24.24
CA ALA A 167 -5.82 -5.62 -24.65
C ALA A 167 -6.74 -5.13 -23.51
N ARG A 168 -6.38 -5.38 -22.25
CA ARG A 168 -7.08 -4.85 -21.06
C ARG A 168 -6.43 -3.62 -20.43
N SER A 169 -5.23 -3.25 -20.86
CA SER A 169 -4.54 -2.06 -20.36
C SER A 169 -5.27 -0.80 -20.79
N ASP A 170 -5.40 0.16 -19.89
CA ASP A 170 -5.95 1.47 -20.19
C ASP A 170 -4.86 2.28 -20.91
N GLU A 171 -5.14 2.73 -22.14
CA GLU A 171 -4.19 3.44 -23.01
C GLU A 171 -3.66 4.75 -22.41
N ARG A 172 -4.25 5.21 -21.29
CA ARG A 172 -3.77 6.38 -20.54
C ARG A 172 -2.68 6.04 -19.53
N PHE A 173 -2.52 4.79 -19.14
CA PHE A 173 -1.62 4.34 -18.08
C PHE A 173 -0.57 3.37 -18.59
N TYR A 174 0.59 3.32 -17.92
CA TYR A 174 1.59 2.30 -18.19
C TYR A 174 1.05 0.89 -17.87
N ALA A 175 1.36 -0.09 -18.72
CA ALA A 175 1.09 -1.50 -18.45
C ALA A 175 2.21 -2.10 -17.58
N ALA A 176 1.85 -2.71 -16.44
CA ALA A 176 2.82 -3.39 -15.59
C ALA A 176 3.37 -4.66 -16.27
N CYS A 177 4.70 -4.79 -16.33
CA CYS A 177 5.36 -5.97 -16.88
C CYS A 177 6.68 -6.24 -16.16
N ASP A 178 6.92 -7.49 -15.76
CA ASP A 178 8.13 -7.96 -15.07
C ASP A 178 9.25 -8.22 -16.11
N ILE A 179 9.75 -7.11 -16.66
CA ILE A 179 10.61 -7.08 -17.86
C ILE A 179 11.93 -7.80 -17.59
N LEU A 180 12.57 -7.54 -16.44
CA LEU A 180 13.85 -8.17 -16.09
C LEU A 180 13.72 -9.68 -15.94
N GLN A 181 12.66 -10.17 -15.30
CA GLN A 181 12.38 -11.61 -15.21
C GLN A 181 12.25 -12.20 -16.62
N PHE A 182 11.53 -11.55 -17.52
CA PHE A 182 11.40 -12.05 -18.89
C PHE A 182 12.73 -12.03 -19.66
N ILE A 183 13.54 -10.97 -19.52
CA ILE A 183 14.86 -10.90 -20.14
C ILE A 183 15.76 -12.04 -19.65
N GLN A 184 15.68 -12.42 -18.37
CA GLN A 184 16.41 -13.58 -17.84
C GLN A 184 16.09 -14.88 -18.61
N LEU A 185 14.86 -15.04 -19.11
CA LEU A 185 14.42 -16.19 -19.89
C LEU A 185 14.93 -16.21 -21.34
N ILE A 186 15.48 -15.11 -21.87
CA ILE A 186 15.81 -14.99 -23.30
C ILE A 186 17.21 -14.44 -23.59
N HIS A 187 17.87 -13.81 -22.63
CA HIS A 187 19.06 -12.99 -22.89
C HIS A 187 20.21 -13.74 -23.58
N ARG A 188 20.30 -15.08 -23.42
CA ARG A 188 21.37 -15.91 -23.98
C ARG A 188 20.98 -16.58 -25.29
N LEU A 189 19.75 -16.37 -25.77
CA LEU A 189 19.32 -16.94 -27.05
C LEU A 189 20.27 -16.47 -28.16
N PRO A 190 20.76 -17.40 -29.01
CA PRO A 190 21.90 -17.13 -29.89
C PRO A 190 21.59 -16.13 -31.01
N ALA A 191 20.31 -16.02 -31.41
CA ALA A 191 19.85 -15.13 -32.46
C ALA A 191 19.27 -13.80 -31.94
N LEU A 192 19.19 -13.60 -30.62
CA LEU A 192 18.54 -12.41 -30.05
C LEU A 192 19.36 -11.16 -30.36
N GLU A 193 18.75 -10.22 -31.08
CA GLU A 193 19.40 -8.98 -31.52
C GLU A 193 18.77 -7.74 -30.89
N SER A 194 17.47 -7.76 -30.61
CA SER A 194 16.71 -6.56 -30.25
C SER A 194 15.67 -6.84 -29.18
N VAL A 195 15.64 -5.99 -28.15
CA VAL A 195 14.56 -5.92 -27.18
C VAL A 195 14.00 -4.50 -27.20
N ALA A 196 12.69 -4.38 -27.33
CA ALA A 196 12.01 -3.10 -27.28
C ALA A 196 10.78 -3.13 -26.38
N MET A 197 10.40 -1.99 -25.83
CA MET A 197 9.21 -1.82 -25.01
C MET A 197 8.60 -0.44 -25.23
N ASP A 198 7.27 -0.40 -25.21
CA ASP A 198 6.49 0.82 -25.38
C ASP A 198 5.27 0.81 -24.46
N GLY A 199 5.08 1.88 -23.69
CA GLY A 199 3.88 2.03 -22.84
C GLY A 199 3.86 1.13 -21.59
N THR A 200 5.02 0.68 -21.10
CA THR A 200 5.12 -0.27 -19.98
C THR A 200 5.80 0.32 -18.74
N SER A 201 5.54 -0.26 -17.57
CA SER A 201 6.20 0.07 -16.30
C SER A 201 6.77 -1.18 -15.62
N ASP A 202 7.92 -1.00 -14.96
CA ASP A 202 8.64 -2.04 -14.18
C ASP A 202 8.55 -1.77 -12.66
N TYR A 203 7.55 -0.98 -12.23
CA TYR A 203 7.39 -0.49 -10.85
C TYR A 203 7.07 -1.58 -9.80
N GLU A 204 6.76 -2.81 -10.22
CA GLU A 204 6.33 -3.93 -9.35
C GLU A 204 7.29 -5.14 -9.37
N ALA A 205 8.44 -5.06 -10.03
CA ALA A 205 9.34 -6.21 -10.15
C ALA A 205 10.13 -6.47 -8.85
N ASP A 206 10.10 -7.74 -8.41
CA ASP A 206 10.81 -8.22 -7.21
C ASP A 206 12.34 -8.44 -7.47
N HIS A 207 12.83 -8.26 -8.71
CA HIS A 207 14.19 -8.66 -9.14
C HIS A 207 15.04 -7.48 -9.62
N GLN A 208 16.07 -7.09 -8.86
CA GLN A 208 17.04 -6.07 -9.29
C GLN A 208 18.40 -6.66 -9.73
N PHE A 209 18.59 -7.97 -9.59
CA PHE A 209 19.88 -8.60 -9.83
C PHE A 209 19.99 -9.21 -11.23
N PHE A 210 21.09 -8.92 -11.91
CA PHE A 210 21.51 -9.57 -13.15
C PHE A 210 23.04 -9.61 -13.25
N VAL A 211 23.60 -10.64 -13.88
CA VAL A 211 25.05 -10.69 -14.14
C VAL A 211 25.36 -9.88 -15.40
N PRO A 212 26.17 -8.80 -15.32
CA PRO A 212 26.43 -7.93 -16.47
C PRO A 212 27.12 -8.65 -17.63
N GLY A 213 26.83 -8.23 -18.85
CA GLY A 213 27.56 -8.67 -20.03
C GLY A 213 27.40 -10.13 -20.39
N THR A 214 26.22 -10.70 -20.14
CA THR A 214 25.87 -12.08 -20.47
C THR A 214 24.97 -12.17 -21.69
N GLY A 215 24.17 -11.13 -21.98
CA GLY A 215 23.15 -11.11 -23.01
C GLY A 215 23.66 -10.85 -24.44
N ASN A 216 22.99 -11.43 -25.44
CA ASN A 216 23.36 -11.33 -26.85
C ASN A 216 22.74 -10.14 -27.60
N MET A 217 21.71 -9.49 -27.01
CA MET A 217 21.02 -8.37 -27.65
C MET A 217 21.97 -7.20 -27.93
N LYS A 218 21.77 -6.55 -29.07
CA LYS A 218 22.59 -5.41 -29.56
C LYS A 218 21.83 -4.10 -29.57
N ARG A 219 20.49 -4.16 -29.55
CA ARG A 219 19.60 -3.01 -29.57
C ARG A 219 18.63 -3.09 -28.40
N LEU A 220 18.57 -2.02 -27.61
CA LEU A 220 17.64 -1.85 -26.51
C LEU A 220 16.86 -0.55 -26.71
N GLU A 221 15.55 -0.66 -26.87
CA GLU A 221 14.64 0.47 -27.08
C GLU A 221 13.58 0.51 -25.98
N ILE A 222 13.56 1.60 -25.22
CA ILE A 222 12.63 1.85 -24.12
C ILE A 222 11.94 3.18 -24.46
N THR A 223 10.68 3.14 -24.89
CA THR A 223 9.95 4.34 -25.33
C THR A 223 8.66 4.48 -24.57
N HIS A 224 8.30 5.69 -24.16
CA HIS A 224 7.07 5.93 -23.39
C HIS A 224 6.88 4.91 -22.26
N CYS A 225 7.94 4.65 -21.48
CA CYS A 225 7.92 3.70 -20.38
C CYS A 225 8.21 4.40 -19.06
N ASP A 226 7.87 3.73 -17.96
CA ASP A 226 8.25 4.12 -16.60
C ASP A 226 9.16 3.05 -15.99
N ILE A 227 10.47 3.27 -16.10
CA ILE A 227 11.51 2.36 -15.60
C ILE A 227 12.35 3.12 -14.58
N SER A 228 12.46 2.58 -13.36
CA SER A 228 13.27 3.22 -12.32
C SER A 228 14.77 3.21 -12.68
N PRO A 229 15.57 4.17 -12.17
CA PRO A 229 16.97 4.31 -12.56
C PRO A 229 17.84 3.07 -12.24
N GLY A 230 17.55 2.35 -11.15
CA GLY A 230 18.25 1.12 -10.78
C GLY A 230 18.04 0.02 -11.82
N PHE A 231 16.78 -0.23 -12.19
CA PHE A 231 16.42 -1.23 -13.20
C PHE A 231 16.99 -0.86 -14.58
N LEU A 232 16.92 0.41 -14.96
CA LEU A 232 17.49 0.90 -16.21
C LEU A 232 19.00 0.64 -16.30
N THR A 233 19.73 0.86 -15.20
CA THR A 233 21.17 0.57 -15.10
C THR A 233 21.44 -0.90 -15.34
N VAL A 234 20.66 -1.78 -14.70
CA VAL A 234 20.76 -3.23 -14.85
C VAL A 234 20.49 -3.63 -16.28
N MET A 235 19.39 -3.18 -16.89
CA MET A 235 19.02 -3.49 -18.27
C MET A 235 20.09 -3.11 -19.28
N ILE A 236 20.69 -1.92 -19.14
CA ILE A 236 21.78 -1.46 -20.01
C ILE A 236 23.04 -2.31 -19.80
N SER A 237 23.26 -2.90 -18.62
CA SER A 237 24.42 -3.76 -18.33
C SER A 237 24.29 -5.19 -18.87
N ILE A 238 23.08 -5.66 -19.18
CA ILE A 238 22.82 -7.03 -19.65
C ILE A 238 23.60 -7.40 -20.93
N PRO A 239 23.58 -6.58 -22.00
CA PRO A 239 24.25 -6.88 -23.27
C PRO A 239 25.76 -7.08 -23.13
N ARG A 240 26.33 -7.98 -23.93
CA ARG A 240 27.80 -8.10 -24.07
C ARG A 240 28.42 -6.89 -24.77
N ALA A 241 27.71 -6.32 -25.74
CA ALA A 241 28.13 -5.19 -26.55
C ALA A 241 26.90 -4.50 -27.15
N LEU A 242 26.38 -3.48 -26.45
CA LEU A 242 25.24 -2.71 -26.94
C LEU A 242 25.68 -1.79 -28.09
N GLU A 243 24.99 -1.87 -29.23
CA GLU A 243 25.28 -1.08 -30.44
C GLU A 243 24.29 0.10 -30.58
N GLU A 244 23.03 -0.09 -30.17
CA GLU A 244 22.00 0.96 -30.23
C GLU A 244 21.21 1.01 -28.93
N PHE A 245 21.12 2.21 -28.34
CA PHE A 245 20.30 2.46 -27.16
C PHE A 245 19.35 3.63 -27.41
N LYS A 246 18.06 3.40 -27.17
CA LYS A 246 17.02 4.42 -27.24
C LYS A 246 16.22 4.44 -25.95
N LEU A 247 16.09 5.62 -25.36
CA LEU A 247 15.34 5.87 -24.14
C LEU A 247 14.46 7.09 -24.29
N SER A 248 13.18 6.93 -23.98
CA SER A 248 12.22 7.99 -23.75
C SER A 248 11.32 7.59 -22.59
N ILE A 249 11.30 8.40 -21.53
CA ILE A 249 10.55 8.15 -20.29
C ILE A 249 9.49 9.25 -20.14
N GLY A 250 8.25 8.86 -19.87
CA GLY A 250 7.10 9.77 -19.81
C GLY A 250 6.03 9.44 -20.85
N GLY A 251 5.04 10.32 -21.00
CA GLY A 251 3.99 10.19 -22.02
C GLY A 251 2.81 9.26 -21.68
N LEU A 252 2.74 8.70 -20.48
CA LEU A 252 1.55 8.01 -19.93
C LEU A 252 1.46 8.30 -18.42
N TRP A 253 0.29 8.04 -17.83
CA TRP A 253 0.08 8.21 -16.39
C TRP A 253 0.56 6.98 -15.61
N THR A 254 1.23 7.23 -14.49
CA THR A 254 1.46 6.22 -13.45
C THR A 254 0.18 6.04 -12.62
N LEU A 255 -0.09 4.82 -12.15
CA LEU A 255 -1.29 4.52 -11.34
C LEU A 255 -1.28 5.23 -9.98
N ASP A 256 -0.11 5.62 -9.49
CA ASP A 256 0.08 6.30 -8.21
C ASP A 256 0.26 7.83 -8.35
N GLY A 257 0.30 8.35 -9.58
CA GLY A 257 0.51 9.77 -9.86
C GLY A 257 1.94 10.25 -9.59
N ALA A 258 2.91 9.33 -9.46
CA ALA A 258 4.31 9.69 -9.34
C ALA A 258 4.86 10.27 -10.65
N ASP A 259 5.79 11.23 -10.53
CA ASP A 259 6.51 11.81 -11.66
C ASP A 259 7.62 10.87 -12.13
N THR A 260 7.66 10.58 -13.43
CA THR A 260 8.64 9.67 -14.02
C THR A 260 9.93 10.43 -14.31
N SER A 261 10.88 10.41 -13.36
CA SER A 261 12.18 11.05 -13.53
C SER A 261 13.29 10.02 -13.74
N SER A 262 14.15 10.25 -14.74
CA SER A 262 15.38 9.51 -14.92
C SER A 262 16.56 10.39 -14.52
N GLU A 263 17.55 9.85 -13.82
CA GLU A 263 18.77 10.59 -13.55
C GLU A 263 19.83 10.26 -14.61
N PRO A 264 20.31 11.25 -15.40
CA PRO A 264 21.31 11.04 -16.46
C PRO A 264 22.58 10.31 -16.00
N LEU A 265 22.92 10.45 -14.72
CA LEU A 265 24.07 9.80 -14.10
C LEU A 265 24.03 8.27 -14.20
N TYR A 266 22.91 7.65 -13.80
CA TYR A 266 22.80 6.18 -13.80
C TYR A 266 22.92 5.61 -15.22
N ILE A 267 22.32 6.31 -16.19
CA ILE A 267 22.43 5.97 -17.61
C ILE A 267 23.89 6.05 -18.07
N ALA A 268 24.61 7.10 -17.69
CA ALA A 268 26.01 7.28 -18.06
C ALA A 268 26.92 6.19 -17.53
N ARG A 269 26.72 5.77 -16.26
CA ARG A 269 27.47 4.68 -15.62
C ARG A 269 27.34 3.39 -16.43
N ALA A 270 26.11 3.01 -16.76
CA ALA A 270 25.86 1.78 -17.52
C ALA A 270 26.35 1.87 -18.98
N LEU A 271 26.15 3.00 -19.65
CA LEU A 271 26.59 3.18 -21.05
C LEU A 271 28.11 3.13 -21.22
N TYR A 272 28.89 3.49 -20.20
CA TYR A 272 30.35 3.47 -20.28
C TYR A 272 30.93 2.08 -20.55
N ALA A 273 30.25 1.02 -20.10
CA ALA A 273 30.59 -0.36 -20.42
C ALA A 273 30.58 -0.62 -21.94
N HIS A 274 29.70 0.08 -22.68
CA HIS A 274 29.46 -0.07 -24.11
C HIS A 274 30.17 0.97 -24.97
N ARG A 275 31.08 1.77 -24.42
CA ARG A 275 31.72 2.89 -25.13
C ARG A 275 32.40 2.52 -26.46
N HIS A 276 32.89 1.27 -26.57
CA HIS A 276 33.57 0.75 -27.76
C HIS A 276 32.65 0.03 -28.74
N SER A 277 31.37 -0.17 -28.40
CA SER A 277 30.37 -0.82 -29.26
C SER A 277 29.22 0.10 -29.65
N LEU A 278 28.89 1.08 -28.82
CA LEU A 278 27.72 1.96 -29.01
C LEU A 278 27.89 2.86 -30.23
N ARG A 279 26.96 2.75 -31.18
CA ARG A 279 26.95 3.48 -32.47
C ARG A 279 25.82 4.50 -32.54
N VAL A 280 24.68 4.18 -31.94
CA VAL A 280 23.47 5.01 -31.91
C VAL A 280 23.03 5.22 -30.47
N LEU A 281 22.89 6.48 -30.07
CA LEU A 281 22.36 6.87 -28.77
C LEU A 281 21.20 7.86 -28.96
N ASN A 282 20.02 7.50 -28.47
CA ASN A 282 18.85 8.37 -28.43
C ASN A 282 18.36 8.48 -26.98
N LEU A 283 18.45 9.67 -26.39
CA LEU A 283 18.05 9.95 -24.99
C LEU A 283 17.12 11.16 -24.94
N ASP A 284 15.81 10.91 -24.89
CA ASP A 284 14.76 11.90 -24.69
C ASP A 284 14.20 11.78 -23.26
N VAL A 285 14.93 12.35 -22.30
CA VAL A 285 14.61 12.28 -20.88
C VAL A 285 14.69 13.67 -20.23
N ASP A 286 13.81 13.93 -19.26
CA ASP A 286 13.87 15.16 -18.47
C ASP A 286 14.82 15.03 -17.27
N VAL A 287 15.47 16.14 -16.90
CA VAL A 287 16.30 16.23 -15.70
C VAL A 287 15.42 16.75 -14.57
N GLY A 288 14.79 15.82 -13.84
CA GLY A 288 13.83 16.14 -12.78
C GLY A 288 14.37 17.04 -11.66
N ALA A 289 13.45 17.60 -10.87
CA ALA A 289 13.77 18.41 -9.69
C ALA A 289 14.62 17.65 -8.64
N GLY A 290 14.71 16.31 -8.73
CA GLY A 290 15.35 15.37 -7.80
C GLY A 290 16.88 15.24 -7.84
N ALA A 291 17.61 15.98 -8.69
CA ALA A 291 19.08 15.95 -8.76
C ALA A 291 19.85 16.33 -7.45
N ASN A 292 19.16 16.47 -6.32
CA ASN A 292 19.76 16.60 -4.98
C ASN A 292 19.93 15.23 -4.29
N ALA A 293 19.66 14.10 -4.95
CA ALA A 293 19.77 12.75 -4.41
C ALA A 293 21.21 12.19 -4.37
N VAL A 294 22.22 13.05 -4.21
CA VAL A 294 23.63 12.60 -4.06
C VAL A 294 23.91 12.06 -2.64
N ASP A 295 22.89 11.96 -1.77
CA ASP A 295 23.04 11.61 -0.35
C ASP A 295 22.37 10.29 0.05
N TRP A 296 21.80 9.54 -0.90
CA TRP A 296 21.20 8.21 -0.64
C TRP A 296 21.96 7.12 -1.41
N ASP A 297 23.00 6.60 -0.77
CA ASP A 297 23.38 5.18 -0.77
C ASP A 297 23.82 4.50 -2.09
N VAL A 298 24.62 5.17 -2.93
CA VAL A 298 25.03 4.59 -4.23
C VAL A 298 26.34 3.77 -4.18
N ASP A 299 26.93 3.50 -3.01
CA ASP A 299 28.17 2.71 -2.87
C ASP A 299 27.97 1.30 -2.25
N ARG A 300 26.74 0.91 -1.88
CA ARG A 300 26.55 -0.34 -1.10
C ARG A 300 26.44 -1.63 -1.92
N ASN A 301 26.10 -1.59 -3.22
CA ASN A 301 25.62 -2.81 -3.90
C ASN A 301 26.62 -3.56 -4.78
N TYR A 302 27.87 -3.12 -4.98
CA TYR A 302 28.78 -3.83 -5.90
C TYR A 302 30.23 -4.05 -5.45
N GLU A 303 30.73 -3.40 -4.39
CA GLU A 303 32.14 -3.59 -3.96
C GLU A 303 32.33 -3.69 -2.43
N LYS A 304 31.42 -4.34 -1.69
CA LYS A 304 31.73 -4.82 -0.34
C LYS A 304 31.87 -6.34 -0.33
N GLU A 305 33.06 -6.79 0.06
CA GLU A 305 33.32 -8.17 0.44
C GLU A 305 32.31 -8.61 1.50
N ASP A 306 31.65 -9.73 1.20
CA ASP A 306 30.79 -10.56 2.02
C ASP A 306 30.97 -10.36 3.54
N ASP A 307 30.14 -9.53 4.16
CA ASP A 307 30.00 -9.42 5.62
C ASP A 307 28.74 -10.12 6.16
N GLY A 308 28.02 -10.87 5.31
CA GLY A 308 26.93 -11.74 5.73
C GLY A 308 25.66 -11.03 6.24
N THR A 309 25.50 -9.73 5.98
CA THR A 309 24.38 -8.93 6.52
C THR A 309 23.32 -8.46 5.52
N ASP A 310 23.31 -8.99 4.29
CA ASP A 310 22.38 -8.54 3.23
C ASP A 310 21.39 -9.66 2.83
N TRP A 311 20.22 -9.66 3.45
CA TRP A 311 19.22 -10.72 3.26
C TRP A 311 18.43 -10.56 1.95
N GLU A 312 18.27 -9.34 1.42
CA GLU A 312 17.59 -9.06 0.13
C GLU A 312 18.40 -9.59 -1.06
N ILE A 313 19.72 -9.36 -1.07
CA ILE A 313 20.61 -9.88 -2.10
C ILE A 313 20.67 -11.42 -2.02
N LYS A 314 20.66 -11.99 -0.81
CA LYS A 314 20.68 -13.44 -0.63
C LYS A 314 19.40 -14.09 -1.15
N ASP A 315 18.23 -13.51 -0.90
CA ASP A 315 16.94 -14.02 -1.39
C ASP A 315 16.86 -13.91 -2.92
N GLN A 316 17.31 -12.79 -3.50
CA GLN A 316 17.41 -12.63 -4.97
C GLN A 316 18.42 -13.59 -5.61
N LEU A 317 19.55 -13.89 -4.96
CA LEU A 317 20.54 -14.86 -5.42
C LEU A 317 20.03 -16.31 -5.30
N ASP A 318 19.31 -16.63 -4.22
CA ASP A 318 18.69 -17.94 -4.03
C ASP A 318 17.54 -18.14 -5.05
N LEU A 319 16.79 -17.09 -5.41
CA LEU A 319 15.80 -17.07 -6.52
C LEU A 319 16.44 -17.18 -7.91
N TYR A 320 17.58 -16.51 -8.16
CA TYR A 320 18.32 -16.59 -9.44
C TYR A 320 18.85 -18.00 -9.72
N GLY A 321 19.08 -18.80 -8.68
CA GLY A 321 19.61 -20.17 -8.73
C GLY A 321 21.14 -20.21 -8.86
N ARG A 322 21.79 -20.97 -7.96
CA ARG A 322 23.26 -20.99 -7.82
C ARG A 322 23.99 -21.50 -9.06
N ASP A 323 23.44 -22.51 -9.74
CA ASP A 323 24.06 -23.11 -10.92
C ASP A 323 24.01 -22.15 -12.13
N TRP A 324 22.89 -21.43 -12.27
CA TRP A 324 22.71 -20.40 -13.29
C TRP A 324 23.64 -19.23 -13.10
N LEU A 325 23.74 -18.75 -11.85
CA LEU A 325 24.66 -17.70 -11.46
C LEU A 325 26.12 -18.05 -11.78
N ALA A 326 26.54 -19.27 -11.46
CA ALA A 326 27.90 -19.72 -11.74
C ALA A 326 28.21 -19.68 -13.24
N LEU A 327 27.30 -20.20 -14.07
CA LEU A 327 27.49 -20.22 -15.52
C LEU A 327 27.47 -18.81 -16.14
N ASP A 328 26.61 -17.93 -15.66
CA ASP A 328 26.56 -16.55 -16.14
C ASP A 328 27.79 -15.75 -15.72
N LYS A 329 28.34 -16.00 -14.52
CA LYS A 329 29.62 -15.42 -14.10
C LYS A 329 30.79 -15.87 -14.98
N GLU A 330 30.82 -17.12 -15.42
CA GLU A 330 31.83 -17.61 -16.37
C GLU A 330 31.72 -16.96 -17.75
N LEU A 331 30.50 -16.67 -18.20
CA LEU A 331 30.20 -16.12 -19.52
C LEU A 331 30.20 -14.59 -19.58
N SER A 332 30.13 -13.94 -18.42
CA SER A 332 30.17 -12.49 -18.30
C SER A 332 31.43 -11.93 -18.96
N THR A 333 31.28 -10.80 -19.65
CA THR A 333 32.42 -10.05 -20.19
C THR A 333 33.21 -9.30 -19.12
N GLY A 334 32.77 -9.33 -17.86
CA GLY A 334 33.48 -8.73 -16.72
C GLY A 334 33.56 -7.20 -16.77
N HIS A 335 32.72 -6.55 -17.58
CA HIS A 335 32.74 -5.09 -17.66
C HIS A 335 32.20 -4.49 -16.37
N LYS A 336 32.98 -3.58 -15.78
CA LYS A 336 32.58 -2.82 -14.59
C LYS A 336 31.64 -1.68 -15.00
N MET A 337 30.58 -1.49 -14.22
CA MET A 337 29.64 -0.37 -14.38
C MET A 337 30.21 0.96 -13.86
N ASP A 338 31.36 0.94 -13.18
CA ASP A 338 32.05 2.16 -12.76
C ASP A 338 33.23 2.50 -13.70
N SER A 339 33.18 3.69 -14.28
CA SER A 339 34.25 4.34 -15.05
C SER A 339 35.42 4.86 -14.20
N GLY A 340 35.29 4.90 -12.86
CA GLY A 340 36.29 5.43 -11.93
C GLY A 340 36.46 6.95 -12.00
N LYS A 341 35.48 7.68 -12.54
CA LYS A 341 35.48 9.14 -12.67
C LYS A 341 34.48 9.77 -11.71
N GLU A 342 34.78 10.98 -11.22
CA GLU A 342 33.79 11.81 -10.54
C GLU A 342 32.62 12.09 -11.48
N TYR A 343 31.42 11.79 -11.01
CA TYR A 343 30.23 11.86 -11.82
C TYR A 343 29.44 13.15 -11.58
N THR A 344 29.03 13.80 -12.67
CA THR A 344 28.22 15.01 -12.66
C THR A 344 26.72 14.69 -12.82
N PRO A 345 25.79 15.62 -12.56
CA PRO A 345 24.34 15.45 -12.79
C PRO A 345 23.92 15.30 -14.28
N THR A 346 24.89 15.11 -15.17
CA THR A 346 24.75 15.02 -16.63
C THR A 346 25.23 13.65 -17.09
N ILE A 347 25.06 13.31 -18.37
CA ILE A 347 25.59 12.05 -18.92
C ILE A 347 27.13 12.01 -19.00
N GLY A 348 27.81 13.08 -18.58
CA GLY A 348 29.26 13.22 -18.71
C GLY A 348 29.73 13.39 -20.16
N SER A 349 31.05 13.36 -20.36
CA SER A 349 31.65 13.52 -21.68
C SER A 349 31.51 12.25 -22.54
N LEU A 350 30.90 12.39 -23.71
CA LEU A 350 30.78 11.34 -24.73
C LEU A 350 32.00 11.24 -25.65
N HIS A 351 33.02 12.08 -25.47
CA HIS A 351 34.23 12.09 -26.30
C HIS A 351 34.95 10.72 -26.29
N GLY A 352 34.80 9.97 -25.19
CA GLY A 352 35.37 8.63 -25.03
C GLY A 352 34.62 7.49 -25.74
N PHE A 353 33.65 7.79 -26.60
CA PHE A 353 32.84 6.82 -27.34
C PHE A 353 33.24 6.80 -28.83
N PRO A 354 34.33 6.11 -29.21
CA PRO A 354 34.92 6.20 -30.55
C PRO A 354 34.04 5.64 -31.68
N CYS A 355 33.04 4.82 -31.33
CA CYS A 355 32.11 4.21 -32.29
C CYS A 355 30.80 4.99 -32.44
N LEU A 356 30.56 6.01 -31.61
CA LEU A 356 29.30 6.74 -31.61
C LEU A 356 29.24 7.64 -32.84
N THR A 357 28.28 7.34 -33.74
CA THR A 357 28.08 8.04 -35.02
C THR A 357 26.78 8.82 -35.04
N HIS A 358 25.77 8.40 -34.27
CA HIS A 358 24.46 9.04 -34.23
C HIS A 358 24.07 9.36 -32.78
N LEU A 359 23.85 10.65 -32.49
CA LEU A 359 23.41 11.14 -31.19
C LEU A 359 22.12 11.95 -31.36
N SER A 360 21.06 11.55 -30.65
CA SER A 360 19.86 12.36 -30.46
C SER A 360 19.65 12.51 -28.96
N ILE A 361 19.62 13.73 -28.43
CA ILE A 361 19.61 13.92 -26.98
C ILE A 361 18.99 15.26 -26.58
N GLY A 362 18.27 15.26 -25.46
CA GLY A 362 17.84 16.50 -24.81
C GLY A 362 19.02 17.37 -24.37
N ILE A 363 18.84 18.68 -24.35
CA ILE A 363 19.94 19.59 -24.00
C ILE A 363 20.37 19.49 -22.52
N MET A 364 19.43 19.14 -21.64
CA MET A 364 19.61 19.11 -20.19
C MET A 364 20.52 17.96 -19.72
N PRO A 365 20.34 16.71 -20.21
CA PRO A 365 21.29 15.63 -19.95
C PRO A 365 22.75 15.95 -20.32
N LEU A 366 23.01 16.90 -21.24
CA LEU A 366 24.36 17.30 -21.63
C LEU A 366 24.94 18.42 -20.74
N LEU A 367 24.17 19.49 -20.52
CA LEU A 367 24.70 20.76 -19.98
C LEU A 367 24.33 21.02 -18.51
N GLY A 368 23.38 20.28 -17.93
CA GLY A 368 22.97 20.42 -16.53
C GLY A 368 21.64 21.16 -16.33
N LYS A 369 21.26 21.37 -15.06
CA LYS A 369 19.91 21.82 -14.64
C LYS A 369 19.71 23.35 -14.69
N TYR A 370 18.46 23.81 -14.81
CA TYR A 370 18.04 25.23 -14.73
C TYR A 370 17.63 25.69 -13.32
N LEU A 371 17.81 26.96 -12.97
CA LEU A 371 17.41 27.56 -11.69
C LEU A 371 15.88 27.75 -11.60
N GLY A 372 15.21 26.82 -10.91
CA GLY A 372 13.76 26.88 -10.64
C GLY A 372 12.86 26.27 -11.73
N GLY A 373 13.20 25.09 -12.25
CA GLY A 373 12.29 24.30 -13.09
C GLY A 373 11.30 23.52 -12.22
N TYR A 374 10.04 23.96 -12.24
CA TYR A 374 8.88 23.55 -11.41
C TYR A 374 8.95 23.94 -9.93
N ASP A 375 8.79 25.24 -9.65
CA ASP A 375 7.97 25.63 -8.50
C ASP A 375 6.52 25.40 -8.93
N GLN A 376 5.73 24.62 -8.19
CA GLN A 376 4.42 24.10 -8.62
C GLN A 376 3.35 25.21 -8.79
N TYR A 377 3.75 26.48 -8.72
CA TYR A 377 2.87 27.65 -8.70
C TYR A 377 3.39 28.88 -9.48
N GLU A 378 4.59 28.87 -10.09
CA GLU A 378 5.09 30.02 -10.90
C GLU A 378 5.85 29.57 -12.16
N PHE A 379 5.28 29.83 -13.35
CA PHE A 379 6.00 29.76 -14.62
C PHE A 379 6.95 30.95 -14.72
N LYS A 380 8.27 30.72 -14.72
CA LYS A 380 9.21 31.75 -15.16
C LYS A 380 9.15 31.87 -16.68
N GLU A 381 8.97 33.09 -17.19
CA GLU A 381 9.10 33.35 -18.62
C GLU A 381 10.58 33.32 -19.04
N PRO A 382 10.92 32.87 -20.26
CA PRO A 382 12.28 32.92 -20.78
C PRO A 382 12.85 34.36 -20.75
N PRO A 383 14.17 34.55 -20.58
CA PRO A 383 15.23 33.55 -20.70
C PRO A 383 15.53 32.77 -19.40
N TYR A 384 15.63 31.45 -19.53
CA TYR A 384 16.12 30.52 -18.51
C TYR A 384 17.65 30.59 -18.38
N ARG A 385 18.19 30.22 -17.21
CA ARG A 385 19.63 30.16 -16.92
C ARG A 385 20.02 28.84 -16.26
N LEU A 386 21.21 28.32 -16.58
CA LEU A 386 21.77 27.13 -15.91
C LEU A 386 22.06 27.44 -14.44
N GLN A 387 21.81 26.47 -13.54
CA GLN A 387 22.07 26.62 -12.10
C GLN A 387 23.56 26.76 -11.80
N GLN A 388 24.36 26.00 -12.55
CA GLN A 388 25.81 25.96 -12.47
C GLN A 388 26.34 26.03 -13.90
N PRO A 389 27.56 26.55 -14.11
CA PRO A 389 28.21 26.48 -15.41
C PRO A 389 28.24 25.03 -15.91
N ALA A 390 28.05 24.84 -17.23
CA ALA A 390 28.09 23.52 -17.81
C ALA A 390 29.43 22.82 -17.47
N PRO A 391 29.41 21.55 -17.04
CA PRO A 391 30.60 20.85 -16.57
C PRO A 391 31.63 20.64 -17.69
N PHE A 392 31.17 20.63 -18.94
CA PHE A 392 31.99 20.51 -20.13
C PHE A 392 31.52 21.48 -21.20
N ARG A 393 32.44 21.91 -22.05
CA ARG A 393 32.10 22.62 -23.29
C ARG A 393 31.45 21.62 -24.26
N LEU A 394 30.27 21.95 -24.78
CA LEU A 394 29.50 21.08 -25.69
C LEU A 394 30.34 20.55 -26.86
N VAL A 395 31.15 21.41 -27.48
CA VAL A 395 32.00 21.01 -28.62
C VAL A 395 33.11 20.03 -28.24
N ASP A 396 33.62 20.07 -27.01
CA ASP A 396 34.71 19.19 -26.55
C ASP A 396 34.18 17.87 -25.97
N MET A 397 32.90 17.81 -25.57
CA MET A 397 32.30 16.59 -25.00
C MET A 397 31.76 15.62 -26.07
N LEU A 398 31.56 16.08 -27.30
CA LEU A 398 31.08 15.24 -28.40
C LEU A 398 32.23 14.45 -29.03
N PRO A 399 32.02 13.19 -29.45
CA PRO A 399 33.08 12.39 -30.04
C PRO A 399 33.38 12.82 -31.49
N PRO A 400 34.65 12.78 -31.94
CA PRO A 400 35.03 13.14 -33.32
C PRO A 400 34.47 12.17 -34.37
N SER A 401 34.01 10.99 -33.97
CA SER A 401 33.33 10.00 -34.83
C SER A 401 31.90 10.37 -35.19
N LEU A 402 31.33 11.42 -34.57
CA LEU A 402 29.92 11.76 -34.72
C LEU A 402 29.60 12.22 -36.14
N GLU A 403 28.59 11.61 -36.76
CA GLU A 403 28.09 11.94 -38.11
C GLU A 403 26.74 12.67 -38.08
N TYR A 404 25.94 12.43 -37.05
CA TYR A 404 24.59 12.97 -36.87
C TYR A 404 24.38 13.45 -35.43
N LEU A 405 23.89 14.68 -35.27
CA LEU A 405 23.47 15.27 -34.00
C LEU A 405 22.03 15.79 -34.10
N CYS A 406 21.19 15.42 -33.14
CA CYS A 406 19.86 15.99 -32.95
C CYS A 406 19.68 16.45 -31.51
N LEU A 407 19.27 17.70 -31.32
CA LEU A 407 19.00 18.27 -29.99
C LEU A 407 17.50 18.41 -29.78
N TYR A 408 16.95 17.67 -28.80
CA TYR A 408 15.54 17.74 -28.43
C TYR A 408 15.26 18.98 -27.58
N GLY A 409 14.11 19.63 -27.83
CA GLY A 409 13.56 20.69 -26.98
C GLY A 409 14.30 22.04 -27.01
N TYR A 410 15.43 22.16 -27.72
CA TYR A 410 16.16 23.42 -27.82
C TYR A 410 15.40 24.45 -28.66
N THR A 411 15.29 25.66 -28.11
CA THR A 411 14.75 26.84 -28.78
C THR A 411 15.71 28.00 -28.58
N ARG A 412 16.16 28.61 -29.68
CA ARG A 412 17.09 29.74 -29.60
C ARG A 412 16.48 30.93 -28.88
N GLY A 413 17.23 31.53 -27.95
CA GLY A 413 16.81 32.69 -27.17
C GLY A 413 16.04 32.32 -25.89
N GLU A 414 15.67 31.06 -25.68
CA GLU A 414 15.06 30.62 -24.42
C GLU A 414 16.10 30.44 -23.30
N ASN A 415 17.34 30.06 -23.62
CA ASN A 415 18.43 29.99 -22.64
C ASN A 415 19.74 30.52 -23.23
N PRO A 416 20.18 31.73 -22.85
CA PRO A 416 21.40 32.32 -23.39
C PRO A 416 22.68 31.55 -23.03
N ASP A 417 22.73 30.85 -21.90
CA ASP A 417 23.90 30.03 -21.53
C ASP A 417 24.04 28.83 -22.49
N VAL A 418 22.91 28.24 -22.89
CA VAL A 418 22.86 27.17 -23.88
C VAL A 418 23.16 27.72 -25.28
N ASP A 419 22.59 28.88 -25.63
CA ASP A 419 22.84 29.54 -26.92
C ASP A 419 24.35 29.78 -27.14
N GLU A 420 25.09 30.22 -26.11
CA GLU A 420 26.55 30.39 -26.16
C GLU A 420 27.29 29.08 -26.50
N HIS A 421 26.85 27.95 -25.92
CA HIS A 421 27.42 26.64 -26.24
C HIS A 421 27.08 26.17 -27.66
N ILE A 422 25.87 26.46 -28.16
CA ILE A 422 25.45 26.14 -29.53
C ILE A 422 26.21 26.99 -30.55
N ASP A 423 26.39 28.28 -30.27
CA ASP A 423 27.16 29.19 -31.13
C ASP A 423 28.62 28.75 -31.22
N GLU A 424 29.22 28.35 -30.09
CA GLU A 424 30.56 27.78 -30.08
C GLU A 424 30.65 26.47 -30.87
N LEU A 425 29.68 25.57 -30.72
CA LEU A 425 29.62 24.30 -31.45
C LEU A 425 29.58 24.55 -32.96
N LEU A 426 28.75 25.48 -33.43
CA LEU A 426 28.64 25.82 -34.85
C LEU A 426 29.92 26.48 -35.37
N ALA A 427 30.54 27.37 -34.60
CA ALA A 427 31.77 28.06 -35.00
C ALA A 427 32.99 27.11 -35.10
N LYS A 428 33.07 26.10 -34.24
CA LYS A 428 34.21 25.16 -34.16
C LYS A 428 33.90 23.77 -34.74
N ARG A 429 32.74 23.59 -35.37
CA ARG A 429 32.27 22.29 -35.89
C ARG A 429 33.30 21.62 -36.78
N ASP A 430 33.77 22.33 -37.80
CA ASP A 430 34.64 21.75 -38.83
C ASP A 430 36.04 21.41 -38.28
N ASP A 431 36.49 22.09 -37.23
CA ASP A 431 37.79 21.85 -36.59
C ASP A 431 37.75 20.67 -35.60
N LYS A 432 36.66 20.52 -34.85
CA LYS A 432 36.55 19.58 -33.72
C LYS A 432 35.73 18.33 -34.03
N LEU A 433 34.77 18.42 -34.94
CA LEU A 433 33.83 17.36 -35.30
C LEU A 433 33.84 17.15 -36.83
N PRO A 434 34.97 16.72 -37.42
CA PRO A 434 35.16 16.72 -38.87
C PRO A 434 34.21 15.78 -39.63
N ASN A 435 33.60 14.80 -38.94
CA ASN A 435 32.67 13.84 -39.53
C ASN A 435 31.21 14.27 -39.42
N LEU A 436 30.88 15.35 -38.71
CA LEU A 436 29.50 15.75 -38.42
C LEU A 436 28.85 16.34 -39.68
N LYS A 437 27.96 15.56 -40.29
CA LYS A 437 27.27 15.91 -41.55
C LYS A 437 25.93 16.58 -41.33
N VAL A 438 25.21 16.14 -40.30
CA VAL A 438 23.82 16.55 -40.05
C VAL A 438 23.67 17.04 -38.63
N VAL A 439 23.11 18.24 -38.48
CA VAL A 439 22.72 18.82 -37.19
C VAL A 439 21.25 19.21 -37.26
N ARG A 440 20.43 18.68 -36.36
CA ARG A 440 18.99 18.97 -36.21
C ARG A 440 18.67 19.51 -34.84
N GLY A 441 17.56 20.23 -34.72
CA GLY A 441 17.13 20.83 -33.46
C GLY A 441 17.59 22.26 -33.24
N ILE A 442 18.48 22.82 -34.09
CA ILE A 442 18.99 24.19 -33.95
C ILE A 442 18.12 25.21 -34.67
N ASP A 443 17.96 25.07 -35.99
CA ASP A 443 17.16 26.00 -36.81
C ASP A 443 15.66 25.73 -36.68
N GLU A 444 15.30 24.45 -36.53
CA GLU A 444 13.94 23.97 -36.34
C GLU A 444 13.91 23.16 -35.04
N ARG A 445 13.07 23.58 -34.09
CA ARG A 445 12.88 22.90 -32.81
C ARG A 445 12.34 21.49 -33.07
N VAL A 446 13.08 20.49 -32.62
CA VAL A 446 12.61 19.11 -32.60
C VAL A 446 11.88 18.88 -31.29
N ARG A 447 10.66 18.37 -31.36
CA ARG A 447 9.81 18.12 -30.19
C ARG A 447 10.46 17.12 -29.25
N ASP A 448 10.27 17.31 -27.95
CA ASP A 448 10.75 16.42 -26.88
C ASP A 448 9.56 15.76 -26.15
N ILE A 449 9.86 14.92 -25.16
CA ILE A 449 8.81 14.25 -24.36
C ILE A 449 7.90 15.24 -23.60
N LYS A 450 8.37 16.47 -23.32
CA LYS A 450 7.53 17.51 -22.69
C LYS A 450 6.43 17.98 -23.61
N ASP A 451 6.70 18.02 -24.91
CA ASP A 451 5.67 18.34 -25.89
C ASP A 451 4.59 17.26 -25.96
N VAL A 452 4.95 15.98 -25.77
CA VAL A 452 3.98 14.87 -25.70
C VAL A 452 3.14 14.98 -24.42
N LEU A 453 3.78 15.21 -23.27
CA LEU A 453 3.09 15.45 -21.99
C LEU A 453 2.17 16.68 -22.07
N HIS A 454 2.62 17.75 -22.74
CA HIS A 454 1.81 18.94 -22.98
C HIS A 454 0.62 18.64 -23.89
N ASP A 455 0.82 17.93 -25.00
CA ASP A 455 -0.26 17.54 -25.91
C ASP A 455 -1.31 16.67 -25.21
N MET A 456 -0.90 15.75 -24.33
CA MET A 456 -1.83 14.93 -23.54
C MET A 456 -2.61 15.77 -22.52
N ALA A 457 -1.94 16.68 -21.82
CA ALA A 457 -2.58 17.61 -20.90
C ALA A 457 -3.57 18.55 -21.62
N VAL A 458 -3.32 18.86 -22.89
CA VAL A 458 -4.20 19.68 -23.74
C VAL A 458 -5.33 18.83 -24.37
N ALA A 459 -5.07 17.56 -24.73
CA ALA A 459 -6.06 16.65 -25.29
C ALA A 459 -7.16 16.24 -24.29
N GLU A 460 -6.87 16.22 -22.97
CA GLU A 460 -7.87 16.06 -21.91
C GLU A 460 -8.87 17.22 -21.81
N VAL A 461 -8.65 18.32 -22.54
CA VAL A 461 -9.55 19.51 -22.56
C VAL A 461 -10.58 19.46 -23.69
N ASP A 462 -10.50 18.50 -24.63
CA ASP A 462 -11.49 18.34 -25.71
C ASP A 462 -12.63 17.37 -25.30
N GLU A 463 -13.58 17.90 -24.53
CA GLU A 463 -14.70 17.15 -23.92
C GLU A 463 -15.81 16.69 -24.91
N ASP A 464 -15.67 16.84 -26.23
CA ASP A 464 -16.82 16.77 -27.17
C ASP A 464 -16.92 15.53 -28.09
N GLU A 465 -16.09 14.48 -27.98
CA GLU A 465 -16.15 13.32 -28.92
C GLU A 465 -16.52 11.93 -28.33
N LEU A 466 -17.33 11.85 -27.27
CA LEU A 466 -17.82 10.56 -26.74
C LEU A 466 -19.36 10.44 -26.62
N TYR A 467 -20.07 10.33 -27.75
CA TYR A 467 -21.41 9.71 -27.82
C TYR A 467 -21.66 8.96 -29.16
N LEU A 468 -21.36 7.63 -29.15
CA LEU A 468 -22.00 6.43 -29.77
C LEU A 468 -22.69 6.50 -31.17
N PRO A 469 -22.60 5.44 -32.04
CA PRO A 469 -23.07 4.07 -31.72
C PRO A 469 -22.34 2.87 -32.40
N SER A 470 -22.39 1.68 -31.78
CA SER A 470 -22.03 0.40 -32.42
C SER A 470 -23.26 -0.30 -33.00
N ILE A 471 -23.34 -0.46 -34.34
CA ILE A 471 -23.87 -1.67 -35.00
C ILE A 471 -22.97 -2.01 -36.22
N THR A 472 -22.23 -3.11 -36.04
CA THR A 472 -21.70 -4.10 -37.02
C THR A 472 -20.90 -3.67 -38.26
N GLN A 473 -19.68 -4.21 -38.37
CA GLN A 473 -19.07 -4.98 -39.48
C GLN A 473 -17.57 -4.65 -39.69
N ASN A 474 -16.71 -5.68 -39.58
CA ASN A 474 -15.34 -5.75 -40.15
C ASN A 474 -15.39 -5.81 -41.70
N PRO A 475 -14.30 -5.67 -42.51
CA PRO A 475 -12.85 -5.52 -42.19
C PRO A 475 -12.01 -4.54 -43.10
N SER A 476 -10.69 -4.43 -42.81
CA SER A 476 -9.52 -4.38 -43.74
C SER A 476 -8.76 -3.05 -44.11
N PHE A 477 -7.42 -3.19 -43.99
CA PHE A 477 -6.21 -2.40 -44.35
C PHE A 477 -6.24 -1.26 -45.41
N GLY A 478 -5.47 -0.17 -45.17
CA GLY A 478 -4.82 0.65 -46.23
C GLY A 478 -4.54 2.16 -45.98
N THR A 479 -3.25 2.54 -45.84
CA THR A 479 -2.47 3.79 -46.16
C THR A 479 -3.12 5.22 -46.34
N ALA A 480 -2.56 6.19 -45.58
CA ALA A 480 -2.39 7.69 -45.63
C ALA A 480 -2.90 8.58 -46.83
N PRO A 481 -2.88 9.97 -46.79
CA PRO A 481 -2.86 11.01 -45.73
C PRO A 481 -3.89 12.21 -45.88
N ARG A 482 -3.83 13.16 -44.92
CA ARG A 482 -4.63 14.37 -44.51
C ARG A 482 -5.06 15.46 -45.54
N MET A 483 -6.15 16.22 -45.24
CA MET A 483 -6.24 17.71 -45.21
C MET A 483 -7.53 18.25 -44.46
N PRO A 484 -7.57 19.52 -43.96
CA PRO A 484 -8.37 19.94 -42.78
C PRO A 484 -9.43 21.07 -43.03
N LEU A 485 -10.52 21.15 -42.23
CA LEU A 485 -11.45 22.30 -42.06
C LEU A 485 -12.26 22.18 -40.72
N PRO A 486 -13.05 23.19 -40.24
CA PRO A 486 -12.71 24.42 -39.50
C PRO A 486 -13.38 24.54 -38.08
N ILE A 487 -12.86 25.43 -37.21
CA ILE A 487 -13.20 25.54 -35.76
C ILE A 487 -14.49 26.36 -35.45
N PRO A 488 -15.40 25.92 -34.54
CA PRO A 488 -16.46 26.73 -33.93
C PRO A 488 -16.18 27.17 -32.46
N ARG A 489 -16.89 28.21 -31.98
CA ARG A 489 -16.62 28.98 -30.74
C ARG A 489 -17.25 28.40 -29.46
N HIS A 490 -16.49 28.34 -28.35
CA HIS A 490 -16.88 27.78 -27.04
C HIS A 490 -17.78 28.66 -26.13
N HIS A 491 -18.63 28.00 -25.33
CA HIS A 491 -19.41 28.56 -24.21
C HIS A 491 -18.77 28.23 -22.84
N VAL A 492 -18.96 29.08 -21.82
CA VAL A 492 -18.29 28.97 -20.50
C VAL A 492 -19.13 28.16 -19.48
N LYS A 493 -18.54 27.12 -18.88
CA LYS A 493 -19.20 26.13 -18.00
C LYS A 493 -19.50 26.61 -16.57
N THR A 494 -19.00 27.75 -16.12
CA THR A 494 -19.06 28.22 -14.72
C THR A 494 -20.09 29.32 -14.45
N GLY A 495 -20.86 29.73 -15.46
CA GLY A 495 -21.86 30.81 -15.32
C GLY A 495 -23.03 30.50 -14.39
N CYS A 496 -23.64 31.55 -13.81
CA CYS A 496 -24.81 31.41 -12.95
C CYS A 496 -25.98 30.75 -13.71
N ARG A 497 -26.86 30.06 -12.98
CA ARG A 497 -27.98 29.31 -13.56
C ARG A 497 -28.84 30.17 -14.49
N THR A 498 -29.08 31.43 -14.13
CA THR A 498 -29.88 32.37 -14.94
C THR A 498 -29.18 32.78 -16.25
N CYS A 499 -27.85 32.98 -16.26
CA CYS A 499 -27.10 33.29 -17.47
C CYS A 499 -26.96 32.07 -18.39
N LYS A 500 -26.75 30.89 -17.81
CA LYS A 500 -26.73 29.60 -18.53
C LYS A 500 -28.06 29.32 -19.21
N ALA A 501 -29.19 29.45 -18.49
CA ALA A 501 -30.52 29.26 -19.07
C ALA A 501 -30.79 30.23 -20.25
N ARG A 502 -30.17 31.41 -20.22
CA ARG A 502 -30.26 32.42 -21.27
C ARG A 502 -29.23 32.22 -22.40
N LYS A 503 -28.37 31.22 -22.33
CA LYS A 503 -27.27 30.96 -23.29
C LYS A 503 -26.38 32.17 -23.54
N ILE A 504 -26.15 33.00 -22.51
CA ILE A 504 -25.23 34.14 -22.57
C ILE A 504 -24.06 33.92 -21.60
N LYS A 505 -22.86 34.35 -21.99
CA LYS A 505 -21.66 34.30 -21.12
C LYS A 505 -21.95 35.02 -19.79
N CYS A 506 -21.66 34.38 -18.66
CA CYS A 506 -21.81 34.98 -17.34
C CYS A 506 -20.51 35.68 -16.95
N ASP A 507 -20.61 36.73 -16.15
CA ASP A 507 -19.45 37.45 -15.59
C ASP A 507 -19.02 36.90 -14.21
N GLU A 508 -19.72 35.91 -13.66
CA GLU A 508 -19.33 35.13 -12.48
C GLU A 508 -19.19 35.90 -11.14
N ALA A 509 -19.59 37.17 -11.09
CA ALA A 509 -19.62 37.95 -9.84
C ALA A 509 -20.60 37.37 -8.80
N LYS A 510 -20.15 37.22 -7.55
CA LYS A 510 -20.93 36.73 -6.39
C LYS A 510 -21.31 37.90 -5.45
N PRO A 511 -22.47 37.88 -4.78
CA PRO A 511 -23.49 36.81 -4.75
C PRO A 511 -24.45 36.80 -5.95
N SER A 512 -24.38 37.78 -6.85
CA SER A 512 -25.20 37.85 -8.07
C SER A 512 -24.42 38.49 -9.22
N CYS A 513 -24.49 37.88 -10.42
CA CYS A 513 -23.73 38.36 -11.57
C CYS A 513 -24.25 39.70 -12.10
N LYS A 514 -23.36 40.55 -12.61
CA LYS A 514 -23.70 41.89 -13.11
C LYS A 514 -24.65 41.82 -14.31
N ARG A 515 -24.58 40.77 -15.15
CA ARG A 515 -25.53 40.58 -16.25
C ARG A 515 -26.96 40.29 -15.80
N CYS A 516 -27.14 39.56 -14.70
CA CYS A 516 -28.46 39.35 -14.11
C CYS A 516 -28.99 40.65 -13.49
N VAL A 517 -28.14 41.34 -12.72
CA VAL A 517 -28.49 42.60 -12.04
C VAL A 517 -28.85 43.71 -13.03
N SER A 518 -28.02 43.94 -14.05
CA SER A 518 -28.27 44.97 -15.09
C SER A 518 -29.52 44.68 -15.92
N SER A 519 -29.83 43.40 -16.17
CA SER A 519 -31.09 43.00 -16.83
C SER A 519 -32.30 42.96 -15.90
N ARG A 520 -32.15 43.40 -14.63
CA ARG A 520 -33.17 43.40 -13.57
C ARG A 520 -33.83 42.03 -13.33
N ARG A 521 -33.05 40.95 -13.38
CA ARG A 521 -33.52 39.57 -13.13
C ARG A 521 -32.84 38.97 -11.92
N VAL A 522 -33.56 38.11 -11.19
CA VAL A 522 -33.02 37.37 -10.04
C VAL A 522 -31.94 36.38 -10.51
N CYS A 523 -30.76 36.43 -9.88
CA CYS A 523 -29.65 35.55 -10.19
C CYS A 523 -29.81 34.21 -9.46
N GLY A 524 -29.96 33.11 -10.21
CA GLY A 524 -30.19 31.77 -9.67
C GLY A 524 -28.97 31.10 -9.04
N GLY A 525 -27.91 31.86 -8.75
CA GLY A 525 -26.67 31.36 -8.12
C GLY A 525 -25.80 30.46 -9.01
N TYR A 526 -24.74 29.93 -8.41
CA TYR A 526 -23.74 29.04 -9.01
C TYR A 526 -23.88 27.62 -8.40
N GLN A 527 -23.57 26.56 -9.14
CA GLN A 527 -23.58 25.18 -8.59
C GLN A 527 -22.45 25.00 -7.56
N GLY A 528 -22.74 24.34 -6.43
CA GLY A 528 -21.76 24.03 -5.37
C GLY A 528 -20.89 22.81 -5.70
N THR A 529 -19.71 22.74 -5.07
CA THR A 529 -18.70 21.66 -5.17
C THR A 529 -19.28 20.29 -4.83
N ALA A 530 -18.78 19.24 -5.50
CA ALA A 530 -19.26 17.86 -5.41
C ALA A 530 -19.27 17.35 -3.96
N SER A 531 -20.37 16.70 -3.58
CA SER A 531 -20.63 16.14 -2.26
C SER A 531 -20.07 14.71 -2.16
N LEU A 532 -19.58 14.33 -0.96
CA LEU A 532 -19.08 13.01 -0.52
C LEU A 532 -20.04 11.82 -0.74
N THR A 533 -21.17 12.03 -1.41
CA THR A 533 -22.29 11.09 -1.53
C THR A 533 -22.22 10.14 -2.73
N CYS A 534 -21.13 10.11 -3.51
CA CYS A 534 -21.09 9.37 -4.79
C CYS A 534 -20.04 8.24 -4.90
N TYR A 535 -19.38 7.80 -3.83
CA TYR A 535 -18.37 6.72 -3.92
C TYR A 535 -18.72 5.49 -3.07
N ARG A 536 -18.73 4.31 -3.71
CA ARG A 536 -18.96 3.02 -3.07
C ARG A 536 -17.64 2.49 -2.46
N PRO A 537 -17.61 2.06 -1.19
CA PRO A 537 -16.39 1.62 -0.48
C PRO A 537 -15.61 0.42 -1.08
N ASN A 538 -16.20 -0.34 -2.02
CA ASN A 538 -15.67 -1.64 -2.47
C ASN A 538 -14.97 -1.61 -3.85
N GLN A 539 -14.45 -0.47 -4.31
CA GLN A 539 -13.80 -0.35 -5.63
C GLN A 539 -12.40 0.27 -5.56
N LEU A 540 -11.63 0.01 -4.49
CA LEU A 540 -10.21 0.40 -4.46
C LEU A 540 -9.44 -0.39 -5.52
N SER A 541 -8.83 0.33 -6.46
CA SER A 541 -7.80 -0.24 -7.32
C SER A 541 -6.57 -0.50 -6.44
N ALA A 542 -6.22 -1.77 -6.26
CA ALA A 542 -4.97 -2.19 -5.66
C ALA A 542 -3.85 -2.06 -6.70
N ARG A 543 -2.66 -1.62 -6.26
CA ARG A 543 -1.44 -1.56 -7.08
C ARG A 543 -0.91 -2.98 -7.24
N ASP A 544 -0.73 -3.68 -6.12
CA ASP A 544 -0.23 -5.06 -6.10
C ASP A 544 -1.15 -6.05 -5.35
N GLN A 545 -0.83 -7.35 -5.41
CA GLN A 545 -1.60 -8.41 -4.74
C GLN A 545 -1.55 -8.31 -3.21
N ARG A 546 -0.42 -7.92 -2.61
CA ARG A 546 -0.26 -7.76 -1.16
C ARG A 546 -1.12 -6.61 -0.67
N GLU A 547 -1.13 -5.50 -1.40
CA GLU A 547 -1.94 -4.33 -1.16
C GLU A 547 -3.43 -4.65 -1.31
N GLY A 548 -3.82 -5.33 -2.40
CA GLY A 548 -5.21 -5.75 -2.63
C GLY A 548 -5.71 -6.67 -1.53
N ARG A 549 -4.89 -7.63 -1.09
CA ARG A 549 -5.19 -8.48 0.06
C ARG A 549 -5.31 -7.67 1.35
N ALA A 550 -4.41 -6.73 1.60
CA ALA A 550 -4.41 -5.91 2.82
C ALA A 550 -5.65 -4.99 2.88
N PHE A 551 -6.07 -4.40 1.75
CA PHE A 551 -7.32 -3.65 1.67
C PHE A 551 -8.56 -4.52 1.80
N GLN A 552 -8.57 -5.70 1.17
CA GLN A 552 -9.65 -6.66 1.34
C GLN A 552 -9.76 -7.09 2.80
N PHE A 553 -8.63 -7.43 3.44
CA PHE A 553 -8.58 -7.77 4.85
C PHE A 553 -9.05 -6.61 5.72
N PHE A 554 -8.70 -5.36 5.38
CA PHE A 554 -9.23 -4.20 6.07
C PHE A 554 -10.75 -4.13 5.99
N THR A 555 -11.28 -4.24 4.77
CA THR A 555 -12.70 -4.06 4.47
C THR A 555 -13.56 -5.15 5.10
N GLU A 556 -13.11 -6.40 5.01
CA GLU A 556 -13.88 -7.56 5.45
C GLU A 556 -13.69 -7.88 6.94
N MET A 557 -12.51 -7.59 7.50
CA MET A 557 -12.12 -8.07 8.84
C MET A 557 -11.76 -6.96 9.82
N VAL A 558 -10.96 -5.97 9.43
CA VAL A 558 -10.43 -4.96 10.37
C VAL A 558 -11.41 -3.82 10.61
N GLY A 559 -11.78 -3.08 9.56
CA GLY A 559 -12.67 -1.91 9.64
C GLY A 559 -13.99 -2.18 10.38
N PRO A 560 -14.71 -3.29 10.12
CA PRO A 560 -15.95 -3.62 10.82
C PRO A 560 -15.81 -3.83 12.34
N VAL A 561 -14.62 -4.17 12.84
CA VAL A 561 -14.42 -4.52 14.26
C VAL A 561 -13.66 -3.48 15.07
N LEU A 562 -12.95 -2.54 14.43
CA LEU A 562 -12.12 -1.54 15.12
C LEU A 562 -12.92 -0.67 16.10
N SER A 563 -14.13 -0.23 15.73
CA SER A 563 -15.01 0.60 16.58
C SER A 563 -15.55 -0.10 17.82
N GLY A 564 -15.31 -1.41 18.00
CA GLY A 564 -15.96 -2.16 19.08
C GLY A 564 -17.48 -1.90 19.06
N PRO A 565 -18.18 -1.73 20.19
CA PRO A 565 -19.63 -1.47 20.26
C PRO A 565 -20.11 -0.14 19.66
N THR A 566 -19.22 0.71 19.16
CA THR A 566 -19.58 2.02 18.59
C THR A 566 -19.78 1.98 17.07
N ASP A 567 -20.22 3.09 16.47
CA ASP A 567 -20.48 3.21 15.03
C ASP A 567 -19.23 2.90 14.19
N SER A 568 -19.36 1.94 13.26
CA SER A 568 -18.29 1.49 12.38
C SER A 568 -18.17 2.31 11.10
N TYR A 569 -19.06 3.27 10.84
CA TYR A 569 -19.10 4.06 9.61
C TYR A 569 -17.77 4.77 9.31
N PHE A 570 -17.11 5.30 10.35
CA PHE A 570 -15.80 5.93 10.21
C PHE A 570 -14.79 5.00 9.53
N TRP A 571 -14.60 3.79 10.05
CA TRP A 571 -13.62 2.84 9.51
C TRP A 571 -14.06 2.19 8.20
N THR A 572 -15.33 1.82 8.10
CA THR A 572 -15.85 1.06 6.95
C THR A 572 -16.12 1.92 5.72
N HIS A 573 -16.41 3.21 5.89
CA HIS A 573 -16.77 4.11 4.79
C HIS A 573 -15.79 5.27 4.69
N LEU A 574 -15.63 6.10 5.73
CA LEU A 574 -14.83 7.34 5.61
C LEU A 574 -13.35 7.03 5.36
N VAL A 575 -12.74 6.18 6.17
CA VAL A 575 -11.33 5.78 6.00
C VAL A 575 -11.11 5.15 4.62
N MET A 576 -12.04 4.32 4.16
CA MET A 576 -11.98 3.70 2.84
C MET A 576 -12.09 4.73 1.71
N GLN A 577 -13.04 5.66 1.82
CA GLN A 577 -13.23 6.75 0.87
C GLN A 577 -12.00 7.66 0.79
N PHE A 578 -11.40 8.03 1.92
CA PHE A 578 -10.18 8.83 1.92
C PHE A 578 -8.98 8.06 1.37
N SER A 579 -8.88 6.75 1.60
CA SER A 579 -7.80 5.90 1.08
C SER A 579 -7.80 5.78 -0.46
N HIS A 580 -8.88 6.15 -1.14
CA HIS A 580 -8.90 6.24 -2.59
C HIS A 580 -8.12 7.42 -3.16
N PHE A 581 -8.15 8.55 -2.46
CA PHE A 581 -7.68 9.83 -3.00
C PHE A 581 -6.42 10.32 -2.29
N GLU A 582 -6.17 9.86 -1.07
CA GLU A 582 -5.04 10.31 -0.25
C GLU A 582 -4.02 9.19 -0.04
N PRO A 583 -2.82 9.29 -0.67
CA PRO A 583 -1.75 8.30 -0.54
C PRO A 583 -1.37 8.03 0.93
N THR A 584 -1.38 9.09 1.74
CA THR A 584 -1.12 9.03 3.18
C THR A 584 -2.09 8.07 3.90
N MET A 585 -3.38 8.16 3.60
CA MET A 585 -4.44 7.34 4.23
C MET A 585 -4.33 5.89 3.79
N ARG A 586 -4.06 5.71 2.49
CA ARG A 586 -3.81 4.41 1.87
C ARG A 586 -2.69 3.66 2.57
N HIS A 587 -1.50 4.26 2.68
CA HIS A 587 -0.37 3.64 3.36
C HIS A 587 -0.66 3.35 4.85
N ALA A 588 -1.36 4.24 5.55
CA ALA A 588 -1.74 4.00 6.94
C ALA A 588 -2.70 2.80 7.08
N VAL A 589 -3.68 2.64 6.18
CA VAL A 589 -4.60 1.50 6.18
C VAL A 589 -3.86 0.19 5.95
N LEU A 590 -2.90 0.15 5.03
CA LEU A 590 -2.08 -1.04 4.77
C LEU A 590 -1.24 -1.45 5.98
N SER A 591 -0.65 -0.47 6.65
CA SER A 591 0.08 -0.70 7.90
C SER A 591 -0.83 -1.27 8.98
N ILE A 592 -2.03 -0.69 9.18
CA ILE A 592 -3.03 -1.20 10.13
C ILE A 592 -3.42 -2.64 9.80
N SER A 593 -3.72 -2.94 8.53
CA SER A 593 -4.08 -4.29 8.09
C SER A 593 -3.00 -5.31 8.40
N SER A 594 -1.76 -5.00 8.04
CA SER A 594 -0.63 -5.91 8.27
C SER A 594 -0.39 -6.13 9.76
N LEU A 595 -0.31 -5.05 10.57
CA LEU A 595 -0.11 -5.14 12.01
C LEU A 595 -1.24 -5.87 12.74
N TYR A 596 -2.49 -5.69 12.28
CA TYR A 596 -3.63 -6.40 12.83
C TYR A 596 -3.55 -7.89 12.50
N GLU A 597 -3.26 -8.23 11.25
CA GLU A 597 -3.18 -9.62 10.78
C GLU A 597 -2.10 -10.40 11.55
N GLU A 598 -0.93 -9.79 11.79
CA GLU A 598 0.13 -10.37 12.62
C GLU A 598 -0.27 -10.57 14.08
N PHE A 599 -0.92 -9.56 14.67
CA PHE A 599 -1.43 -9.64 16.04
C PHE A 599 -2.44 -10.78 16.17
N ALA A 600 -3.34 -10.89 15.20
CA ALA A 600 -4.36 -11.92 15.14
C ALA A 600 -3.76 -13.32 14.92
N ARG A 601 -2.71 -13.45 14.09
CA ARG A 601 -2.01 -14.71 13.72
C ARG A 601 -1.01 -15.24 14.74
N GLY A 602 -0.77 -14.52 15.82
CA GLY A 602 0.18 -14.99 16.84
C GLY A 602 1.64 -14.71 16.52
N SER A 603 1.91 -14.15 15.33
CA SER A 603 3.24 -13.82 14.84
C SER A 603 3.82 -12.56 15.48
N ARG A 604 3.02 -11.76 16.17
CA ARG A 604 3.42 -10.37 16.47
C ARG A 604 4.60 -10.27 17.43
N ILE A 605 5.59 -9.55 16.92
CA ILE A 605 6.84 -9.19 17.53
C ILE A 605 6.84 -7.68 17.84
N THR A 606 7.55 -7.27 18.88
CA THR A 606 7.56 -5.92 19.49
C THR A 606 8.01 -4.81 18.53
N ARG A 607 8.01 -3.53 18.95
CA ARG A 607 8.65 -2.46 18.14
C ARG A 607 10.12 -2.78 17.80
N GLN A 608 10.83 -3.49 18.68
CA GLN A 608 12.27 -3.76 18.57
C GLN A 608 12.61 -4.87 17.58
N ILE A 609 11.69 -5.78 17.31
CA ILE A 609 11.82 -6.81 16.30
C ILE A 609 10.48 -6.78 15.59
N CYS A 610 10.39 -6.14 14.43
CA CYS A 610 9.12 -6.10 13.71
C CYS A 610 8.92 -7.40 12.93
N GLY A 611 7.70 -7.96 12.98
CA GLY A 611 7.37 -9.18 12.23
C GLY A 611 7.20 -8.94 10.72
N SER A 612 6.86 -7.70 10.32
CA SER A 612 6.52 -7.33 8.94
C SER A 612 7.21 -6.03 8.56
N THR A 613 8.19 -6.13 7.67
CA THR A 613 8.79 -4.99 6.97
C THR A 613 7.72 -4.18 6.25
N TYR A 614 6.77 -4.86 5.60
CA TYR A 614 5.64 -4.24 4.89
C TYR A 614 4.80 -3.28 5.75
N ALA A 615 4.57 -3.60 7.02
CA ALA A 615 3.85 -2.72 7.94
C ALA A 615 4.62 -1.43 8.26
N VAL A 616 5.94 -1.56 8.45
CA VAL A 616 6.84 -0.46 8.80
C VAL A 616 7.08 0.46 7.60
N ASP A 617 7.30 -0.12 6.43
CA ASP A 617 7.54 0.63 5.19
C ASP A 617 6.34 1.50 4.85
N ASN A 618 5.13 0.93 4.92
CA ASN A 618 3.89 1.68 4.73
C ASN A 618 3.68 2.74 5.82
N TYR A 619 4.03 2.47 7.08
CA TYR A 619 3.92 3.49 8.11
C TYR A 619 4.87 4.68 7.85
N ASN A 620 6.13 4.38 7.50
CA ASN A 620 7.13 5.39 7.16
C ASN A 620 6.73 6.20 5.92
N ALA A 621 6.18 5.54 4.90
CA ALA A 621 5.62 6.20 3.72
C ALA A 621 4.50 7.17 4.11
N ALA A 622 3.55 6.74 4.94
CA ALA A 622 2.48 7.62 5.43
C ALA A 622 3.04 8.84 6.18
N ILE A 623 4.02 8.66 7.07
CA ILE A 623 4.68 9.78 7.78
C ILE A 623 5.35 10.75 6.81
N LYS A 624 6.02 10.24 5.77
CA LYS A 624 6.68 11.06 4.75
C LYS A 624 5.67 11.95 4.01
N HIS A 625 4.52 11.41 3.63
CA HIS A 625 3.47 12.14 2.92
C HIS A 625 2.70 13.15 3.80
N VAL A 626 2.53 12.90 5.11
CA VAL A 626 1.91 13.87 6.03
C VAL A 626 2.70 15.19 6.09
N LYS A 627 4.03 15.15 5.95
CA LYS A 627 4.88 16.35 6.08
C LYS A 627 4.58 17.45 5.04
N SER A 628 3.94 17.10 3.94
CA SER A 628 3.51 18.04 2.88
C SER A 628 2.01 18.31 2.87
N ALA A 629 1.23 17.73 3.79
CA ALA A 629 -0.23 17.88 3.82
C ALA A 629 -0.64 19.24 4.41
N SER A 630 -1.61 19.91 3.77
CA SER A 630 -2.15 21.21 4.22
C SER A 630 -3.63 21.17 4.64
N ASP A 631 -4.33 20.06 4.40
CA ASP A 631 -5.75 19.92 4.79
C ASP A 631 -5.89 19.44 6.24
N GLU A 632 -6.34 20.34 7.11
CA GLU A 632 -6.62 20.07 8.53
C GLU A 632 -7.57 18.88 8.75
N GLN A 633 -8.57 18.70 7.88
CA GLN A 633 -9.57 17.63 8.04
C GLN A 633 -8.95 16.26 7.76
N MET A 634 -8.08 16.18 6.76
CA MET A 634 -7.31 14.98 6.48
C MET A 634 -6.29 14.71 7.60
N ILE A 635 -5.64 15.75 8.12
CA ILE A 635 -4.70 15.59 9.24
C ILE A 635 -5.41 15.01 10.49
N LEU A 636 -6.68 15.35 10.71
CA LEU A 636 -7.45 14.76 11.82
C LEU A 636 -7.74 13.27 11.61
N VAL A 637 -8.10 12.87 10.39
CA VAL A 637 -8.32 11.45 10.06
C VAL A 637 -7.02 10.66 10.20
N ILE A 638 -5.89 11.19 9.70
CA ILE A 638 -4.60 10.48 9.78
C ILE A 638 -4.10 10.38 11.22
N CYS A 639 -4.38 11.38 12.07
CA CYS A 639 -4.09 11.28 13.49
C CYS A 639 -4.78 10.05 14.10
N VAL A 640 -6.05 9.80 13.78
CA VAL A 640 -6.78 8.61 14.25
C VAL A 640 -6.14 7.31 13.74
N LEU A 641 -5.73 7.27 12.47
CA LEU A 641 -5.06 6.10 11.89
C LEU A 641 -3.69 5.85 12.54
N PHE A 642 -2.89 6.89 12.76
CA PHE A 642 -1.59 6.77 13.44
C PHE A 642 -1.74 6.33 14.89
N ILE A 643 -2.74 6.84 15.63
CA ILE A 643 -3.06 6.32 16.96
C ILE A 643 -3.34 4.81 16.91
N CYS A 644 -4.04 4.33 15.88
CA CYS A 644 -4.32 2.90 15.70
C CYS A 644 -3.03 2.09 15.46
N ILE A 645 -2.13 2.58 14.60
CA ILE A 645 -0.82 1.99 14.33
C ILE A 645 0.05 1.97 15.59
N GLU A 646 0.02 3.01 16.40
CA GLU A 646 0.78 3.08 17.65
C GLU A 646 0.17 2.18 18.75
N TYR A 647 -1.16 2.02 18.78
CA TYR A 647 -1.87 1.13 19.72
C TYR A 647 -1.53 -0.34 19.52
N LEU A 648 -1.90 -0.91 18.36
CA LEU A 648 -0.88 -1.33 17.43
C LEU A 648 0.43 -1.88 18.03
N GLN A 649 1.48 -1.10 17.77
CA GLN A 649 2.88 -1.31 18.15
C GLN A 649 3.15 -1.24 19.65
N GLY A 650 2.22 -0.72 20.45
CA GLY A 650 2.38 -0.55 21.90
C GLY A 650 3.14 0.72 22.29
N ASP A 651 3.28 1.70 21.40
CA ASP A 651 3.91 2.98 21.71
C ASP A 651 2.90 3.96 22.31
N PHE A 652 2.85 3.97 23.65
CA PHE A 652 2.01 4.87 24.41
C PHE A 652 2.30 6.35 24.11
N ASN A 653 3.57 6.71 24.02
CA ASN A 653 3.97 8.12 23.95
C ASN A 653 3.61 8.71 22.58
N ALA A 654 3.90 7.99 21.50
CA ALA A 654 3.53 8.41 20.15
C ALA A 654 2.01 8.51 20.00
N ALA A 655 1.25 7.52 20.48
CA ALA A 655 -0.21 7.57 20.46
C ALA A 655 -0.77 8.81 21.19
N MET A 656 -0.25 9.12 22.39
CA MET A 656 -0.68 10.30 23.14
C MET A 656 -0.28 11.61 22.47
N GLN A 657 0.87 11.66 21.79
CA GLN A 657 1.26 12.81 20.98
C GLN A 657 0.30 13.02 19.81
N HIS A 658 -0.09 11.98 19.08
CA HIS A 658 -1.07 12.10 18.00
C HIS A 658 -2.45 12.53 18.53
N CYS A 659 -2.91 11.99 19.67
CA CYS A 659 -4.12 12.46 20.34
C CYS A 659 -4.05 13.96 20.66
N ARG A 660 -2.94 14.41 21.26
CA ARG A 660 -2.75 15.82 21.65
C ARG A 660 -2.81 16.75 20.44
N HIS A 661 -2.03 16.46 19.40
CA HIS A 661 -1.99 17.29 18.20
C HIS A 661 -3.35 17.29 17.48
N GLY A 662 -4.01 16.13 17.38
CA GLY A 662 -5.34 16.02 16.81
C GLY A 662 -6.38 16.89 17.54
N ILE A 663 -6.40 16.88 18.88
CA ILE A 663 -7.30 17.75 19.65
C ILE A 663 -6.96 19.24 19.43
N MET A 664 -5.67 19.60 19.37
CA MET A 664 -5.25 20.98 19.11
C MET A 664 -5.72 21.47 17.74
N ILE A 665 -5.62 20.64 16.71
CA ILE A 665 -6.10 20.95 15.36
C ILE A 665 -7.63 21.06 15.38
N LEU A 666 -8.32 20.09 15.96
CA LEU A 666 -9.78 20.05 16.04
C LEU A 666 -10.39 21.26 16.76
N ASN A 667 -9.70 21.79 17.77
CA ASN A 667 -10.12 22.99 18.48
C ASN A 667 -10.00 24.27 17.64
N ASN A 668 -9.07 24.29 16.67
CA ASN A 668 -8.76 25.45 15.84
C ASN A 668 -9.32 25.35 14.41
N SER A 669 -9.81 24.17 14.01
CA SER A 669 -10.28 23.91 12.65
C SER A 669 -11.69 24.42 12.38
N SER A 670 -12.02 24.53 11.10
CA SER A 670 -13.43 24.65 10.67
C SER A 670 -14.25 23.45 11.17
N ARG A 671 -15.55 23.64 11.42
CA ARG A 671 -16.45 22.64 12.03
C ARG A 671 -17.50 22.12 11.03
N PRO A 672 -17.09 21.44 9.95
CA PRO A 672 -18.06 20.83 9.05
C PRO A 672 -18.83 19.72 9.76
N GLU A 673 -20.10 19.54 9.38
CA GLU A 673 -21.04 18.65 10.06
C GLU A 673 -20.52 17.20 10.17
N TRP A 674 -19.91 16.69 9.10
CA TRP A 674 -19.37 15.32 9.08
C TRP A 674 -18.23 15.12 10.09
N MET A 675 -17.35 16.12 10.25
CA MET A 675 -16.24 16.06 11.21
C MET A 675 -16.77 16.04 12.65
N CYS A 676 -17.75 16.90 12.94
CA CYS A 676 -18.45 16.92 14.21
C CYS A 676 -19.16 15.59 14.50
N LYS A 677 -19.73 14.96 13.47
CA LYS A 677 -20.47 13.71 13.59
C LYS A 677 -19.55 12.49 13.79
N TYR A 678 -18.43 12.42 13.09
CA TYR A 678 -17.62 11.19 13.00
C TYR A 678 -16.26 11.26 13.69
N LEU A 679 -15.60 12.43 13.78
CA LEU A 679 -14.29 12.57 14.43
C LEU A 679 -14.36 13.01 15.89
N VAL A 680 -15.25 13.96 16.21
CA VAL A 680 -15.38 14.46 17.60
C VAL A 680 -15.69 13.34 18.60
N PRO A 681 -16.60 12.38 18.32
CA PRO A 681 -16.84 11.26 19.25
C PRO A 681 -15.58 10.40 19.46
N ILE A 682 -14.74 10.24 18.43
CA ILE A 682 -13.48 9.49 18.52
C ILE A 682 -12.51 10.20 19.46
N PHE A 683 -12.21 11.48 19.20
CA PHE A 683 -11.32 12.27 20.05
C PHE A 683 -11.85 12.43 21.48
N ARG A 684 -13.18 12.48 21.64
CA ARG A 684 -13.82 12.50 22.96
C ARG A 684 -13.42 11.26 23.76
N ARG A 685 -13.68 10.07 23.24
CA ARG A 685 -13.33 8.81 23.93
C ARG A 685 -11.83 8.62 24.11
N LEU A 686 -11.00 9.02 23.15
CA LEU A 686 -9.53 9.03 23.29
C LEU A 686 -9.06 9.93 24.44
N SER A 687 -9.78 11.02 24.71
CA SER A 687 -9.49 11.90 25.85
C SER A 687 -9.72 11.22 27.20
N ILE A 688 -10.48 10.12 27.23
CA ILE A 688 -10.72 9.31 28.44
C ILE A 688 -9.56 8.35 28.71
N THR A 689 -8.81 7.96 27.68
CA THR A 689 -7.77 6.91 27.76
C THR A 689 -6.71 7.16 28.84
N PRO A 690 -6.15 8.37 28.99
CA PRO A 690 -5.13 8.65 30.02
C PRO A 690 -5.58 8.34 31.45
N PHE A 691 -6.88 8.40 31.76
CA PHE A 691 -7.37 8.21 33.12
C PHE A 691 -7.38 6.73 33.56
N PHE A 692 -7.23 5.80 32.63
CA PHE A 692 -7.23 4.36 32.91
C PHE A 692 -5.83 3.77 33.12
N PHE A 693 -4.75 4.54 32.95
CA PHE A 693 -3.38 4.07 33.16
C PHE A 693 -2.96 4.14 34.64
N GLY A 694 -3.49 3.18 35.41
CA GLY A 694 -2.89 2.75 36.67
C GLY A 694 -2.66 3.87 37.69
N GLY A 695 -3.53 4.88 37.79
CA GLY A 695 -3.56 5.86 38.89
C GLY A 695 -2.40 6.86 38.97
N GLY A 696 -1.45 6.84 38.04
CA GLY A 696 -0.46 7.90 37.90
C GLY A 696 -1.05 9.11 37.17
N LYS A 697 -0.66 10.34 37.55
CA LYS A 697 -0.93 11.49 36.67
C LYS A 697 -0.23 11.22 35.33
N PRO A 698 -0.92 11.31 34.17
CA PRO A 698 -0.23 11.21 32.90
C PRO A 698 0.88 12.27 32.85
N PRO A 699 2.05 11.98 32.27
CA PRO A 699 3.18 12.90 32.25
C PRO A 699 2.83 14.23 31.58
N THR A 700 1.80 14.27 30.72
CA THR A 700 1.22 15.51 30.20
C THR A 700 -0.30 15.31 30.00
N PRO A 701 -1.17 16.18 30.54
CA PRO A 701 -2.61 16.08 30.30
C PRO A 701 -2.94 16.38 28.83
N LEU A 702 -3.92 15.66 28.29
CA LEU A 702 -4.48 15.98 26.97
C LEU A 702 -5.22 17.33 27.02
N PRO A 703 -5.21 18.13 25.94
CA PRO A 703 -5.99 19.35 25.87
C PRO A 703 -7.49 19.06 25.98
N GLN A 704 -8.26 19.99 26.53
CA GLN A 704 -9.72 19.87 26.54
C GLN A 704 -10.30 20.09 25.13
N LEU A 705 -11.42 19.43 24.83
CA LEU A 705 -12.19 19.67 23.61
C LEU A 705 -13.05 20.93 23.77
N ILE A 706 -12.69 22.00 23.04
CA ILE A 706 -13.28 23.33 23.23
C ILE A 706 -14.47 23.54 22.28
N GLY A 707 -15.63 23.86 22.86
CA GLY A 707 -16.83 24.21 22.09
C GLY A 707 -17.54 23.01 21.44
N PHE A 708 -17.31 21.80 21.95
CA PHE A 708 -17.99 20.56 21.58
C PHE A 708 -18.84 19.97 22.73
N GLY A 709 -19.16 20.78 23.74
CA GLY A 709 -20.02 20.36 24.84
C GLY A 709 -21.42 20.02 24.35
N LEU A 710 -21.99 18.93 24.86
CA LEU A 710 -23.31 18.46 24.47
C LEU A 710 -24.34 18.77 25.57
N PRO A 711 -25.44 19.48 25.25
CA PRO A 711 -26.57 19.53 26.15
C PRO A 711 -27.21 18.14 26.25
N MET A 712 -27.73 17.78 27.43
CA MET A 712 -28.48 16.54 27.60
C MET A 712 -29.73 16.58 26.71
N PRO A 713 -29.93 15.63 25.77
CA PRO A 713 -31.09 15.63 24.89
C PRO A 713 -32.35 15.33 25.69
N ALA A 714 -33.52 15.81 25.24
CA ALA A 714 -34.78 15.61 25.97
C ALA A 714 -35.12 14.11 26.17
N LYS A 715 -34.76 13.27 25.19
CA LYS A 715 -34.86 11.81 25.18
C LYS A 715 -33.77 11.28 24.25
N PHE A 716 -33.26 10.07 24.50
CA PHE A 716 -32.34 9.41 23.56
C PHE A 716 -33.10 8.81 22.37
N SER A 717 -32.65 9.11 21.15
CA SER A 717 -33.18 8.48 19.94
C SER A 717 -32.68 7.05 19.74
N ASP A 718 -31.45 6.79 20.16
CA ASP A 718 -30.73 5.53 19.94
C ASP A 718 -29.59 5.35 20.97
N THR A 719 -28.97 4.18 20.92
CA THR A 719 -27.85 3.82 21.81
C THR A 719 -26.58 4.62 21.54
N GLN A 720 -26.40 5.21 20.35
CA GLN A 720 -25.23 6.02 19.99
C GLN A 720 -25.30 7.42 20.63
N GLU A 721 -26.47 8.05 20.64
CA GLU A 721 -26.70 9.33 21.33
C GLU A 721 -26.46 9.18 22.84
N ALA A 722 -26.99 8.11 23.43
CA ALA A 722 -26.77 7.73 24.82
C ALA A 722 -25.28 7.52 25.17
N GLN A 723 -24.55 6.78 24.32
CA GLN A 723 -23.12 6.50 24.47
C GLN A 723 -22.31 7.80 24.44
N THR A 724 -22.66 8.70 23.52
CA THR A 724 -21.99 9.99 23.36
C THR A 724 -22.19 10.88 24.59
N ALA A 725 -23.40 10.89 25.16
CA ALA A 725 -23.72 11.65 26.37
C ALA A 725 -22.97 11.14 27.61
N ILE A 726 -22.87 9.83 27.82
CA ILE A 726 -22.14 9.29 28.98
C ILE A 726 -20.62 9.51 28.87
N ASP A 727 -20.07 9.43 27.64
CA ASP A 727 -18.65 9.71 27.41
C ASP A 727 -18.32 11.19 27.67
N ASP A 728 -19.22 12.11 27.30
CA ASP A 728 -19.07 13.55 27.60
C ASP A 728 -19.09 13.81 29.12
N LEU A 729 -20.05 13.22 29.83
CA LEU A 729 -20.13 13.33 31.29
C LEU A 729 -18.88 12.76 31.96
N LEU A 730 -18.39 11.60 31.52
CA LEU A 730 -17.21 10.98 32.12
C LEU A 730 -15.96 11.86 31.95
N ILE A 731 -15.77 12.51 30.80
CA ILE A 731 -14.65 13.44 30.58
C ILE A 731 -14.76 14.66 31.48
N ARG A 732 -15.95 15.24 31.60
CA ARG A 732 -16.18 16.41 32.46
C ARG A 732 -15.93 16.09 33.92
N ILE A 733 -16.37 14.90 34.37
CA ILE A 733 -16.11 14.40 35.73
C ILE A 733 -14.61 14.21 35.95
N MET A 734 -13.92 13.57 35.01
CA MET A 734 -12.48 13.38 35.08
C MET A 734 -11.71 14.71 35.07
N GLY A 735 -12.17 15.70 34.30
CA GLY A 735 -11.66 17.07 34.31
C GLY A 735 -11.85 17.75 35.67
N CYS A 736 -13.04 17.62 36.29
CA CYS A 736 -13.30 18.13 37.63
C CYS A 736 -12.36 17.56 38.71
N LEU A 737 -11.93 16.30 38.56
CA LEU A 737 -10.96 15.68 39.47
C LEU A 737 -9.56 16.30 39.36
N ASN A 738 -9.18 16.79 38.18
CA ASN A 738 -7.86 17.37 37.91
C ASN A 738 -7.80 18.89 38.12
N ASP A 739 -8.81 19.62 37.64
CA ASP A 739 -8.80 21.08 37.56
C ASP A 739 -9.45 21.76 38.78
N GLY A 740 -10.08 20.98 39.66
CA GLY A 740 -10.65 21.45 40.92
C GLY A 740 -11.91 22.32 40.77
N ASN A 741 -12.48 22.42 39.58
CA ASN A 741 -13.76 23.09 39.31
C ASN A 741 -14.93 22.33 39.99
N ASP A 742 -15.83 23.04 40.67
CA ASP A 742 -16.83 22.45 41.58
C ASP A 742 -18.22 22.30 40.95
N ASP A 743 -18.27 21.91 39.68
CA ASP A 743 -19.53 21.59 38.97
C ASP A 743 -20.06 20.19 39.34
N ARG A 744 -19.59 19.60 40.44
CA ARG A 744 -19.86 18.21 40.83
C ARG A 744 -21.35 17.95 41.07
N VAL A 745 -22.05 18.93 41.66
CA VAL A 745 -23.49 18.85 41.92
C VAL A 745 -24.27 18.79 40.59
N THR A 746 -23.92 19.66 39.65
CA THR A 746 -24.55 19.70 38.32
C THR A 746 -24.28 18.40 37.55
N LEU A 747 -23.04 17.92 37.56
CA LEU A 747 -22.66 16.67 36.89
C LEU A 747 -23.33 15.45 37.51
N ALA A 748 -23.48 15.40 38.83
CA ALA A 748 -24.23 14.35 39.52
C ALA A 748 -25.72 14.35 39.09
N SER A 749 -26.35 15.53 39.02
CA SER A 749 -27.72 15.67 38.52
C SER A 749 -27.85 15.21 37.06
N LEU A 750 -26.89 15.54 36.20
CA LEU A 750 -26.90 15.10 34.80
C LEU A 750 -26.68 13.59 34.66
N LEU A 751 -25.90 12.96 35.54
CA LEU A 751 -25.76 11.49 35.58
C LEU A 751 -27.06 10.81 35.97
N ASP A 752 -27.81 11.36 36.92
CA ASP A 752 -29.12 10.81 37.30
C ASP A 752 -30.15 11.01 36.18
N GLU A 753 -30.13 12.16 35.50
CA GLU A 753 -30.94 12.42 34.32
C GLU A 753 -30.62 11.45 33.17
N TRP A 754 -29.33 11.18 32.92
CA TRP A 754 -28.90 10.20 31.93
C TRP A 754 -29.43 8.80 32.26
N ASP A 755 -29.35 8.35 33.52
CA ASP A 755 -29.82 7.03 33.95
C ASP A 755 -31.34 6.88 33.75
N SER A 756 -32.11 7.93 34.08
CA SER A 756 -33.55 7.97 33.82
C SER A 756 -33.85 7.79 32.34
N LYS A 757 -33.19 8.55 31.47
CA LYS A 757 -33.40 8.51 30.02
C LYS A 757 -32.95 7.20 29.39
N MET A 758 -31.93 6.55 29.96
CA MET A 758 -31.51 5.21 29.56
C MET A 758 -32.52 4.13 29.93
N ASN A 759 -33.17 4.26 31.08
CA ASN A 759 -34.25 3.34 31.45
C ASN A 759 -35.39 3.41 30.43
N ASP A 760 -35.75 4.62 29.97
CA ASP A 760 -36.78 4.82 28.96
C ASP A 760 -36.39 4.17 27.63
N LEU A 761 -35.16 4.42 27.15
CA LEU A 761 -34.64 3.81 25.92
C LEU A 761 -34.61 2.27 26.01
N GLU A 762 -34.15 1.72 27.13
CA GLU A 762 -34.03 0.27 27.33
C GLU A 762 -35.41 -0.43 27.34
N GLN A 763 -36.44 0.23 27.87
CA GLN A 763 -37.82 -0.29 27.86
C GLN A 763 -38.45 -0.32 26.46
N GLU A 764 -38.03 0.61 25.59
CA GLU A 764 -38.51 0.69 24.21
C GLU A 764 -37.80 -0.31 23.28
N LEU A 765 -36.64 -0.82 23.68
CA LEU A 765 -35.89 -1.79 22.89
C LEU A 765 -36.58 -3.16 22.85
N PRO A 766 -36.66 -3.79 21.67
CA PRO A 766 -37.27 -5.10 21.56
C PRO A 766 -36.46 -6.17 22.32
N PRO A 767 -37.10 -7.26 22.80
CA PRO A 767 -36.44 -8.32 23.55
C PRO A 767 -35.19 -8.89 22.85
N PHE A 768 -35.23 -8.97 21.53
CA PHE A 768 -34.18 -9.53 20.66
C PHE A 768 -33.04 -8.57 20.29
N ALA A 769 -33.05 -7.31 20.77
CA ALA A 769 -31.97 -6.34 20.55
C ALA A 769 -30.72 -6.66 21.40
N THR A 770 -30.12 -7.83 21.20
CA THR A 770 -29.00 -8.34 22.03
C THR A 770 -27.75 -7.48 21.92
N VAL A 771 -27.48 -6.88 20.75
CA VAL A 771 -26.33 -5.99 20.52
C VAL A 771 -26.50 -4.66 21.27
N ASP A 772 -27.67 -4.04 21.18
CA ASP A 772 -27.97 -2.80 21.92
C ASP A 772 -27.90 -3.02 23.43
N LYS A 773 -28.50 -4.12 23.91
CA LYS A 773 -28.46 -4.49 25.34
C LYS A 773 -27.04 -4.74 25.84
N TYR A 774 -26.19 -5.37 25.04
CA TYR A 774 -24.76 -5.51 25.34
C TYR A 774 -24.08 -4.13 25.48
N GLY A 775 -24.36 -3.21 24.56
CA GLY A 775 -23.87 -1.82 24.64
C GLY A 775 -24.37 -1.10 25.89
N ILE A 776 -25.63 -1.29 26.26
CA ILE A 776 -26.23 -0.74 27.48
C ILE A 776 -25.52 -1.24 28.74
N CYS A 777 -25.15 -2.52 28.83
CA CYS A 777 -24.36 -3.02 29.95
C CYS A 777 -23.03 -2.24 30.11
N GLY A 778 -22.33 -1.97 29.01
CA GLY A 778 -21.10 -1.17 29.02
C GLY A 778 -21.33 0.29 29.41
N MET A 779 -22.38 0.92 28.89
CA MET A 779 -22.75 2.29 29.25
C MET A 779 -23.14 2.42 30.73
N ARG A 780 -23.93 1.48 31.25
CA ARG A 780 -24.27 1.42 32.68
C ARG A 780 -23.05 1.20 33.55
N PHE A 781 -22.07 0.41 33.10
CA PHE A 781 -20.80 0.27 33.81
C PHE A 781 -20.07 1.62 33.88
N LYS A 782 -19.94 2.34 32.77
CA LYS A 782 -19.36 3.69 32.74
C LYS A 782 -20.09 4.64 33.68
N HIS A 783 -21.42 4.58 33.73
CA HIS A 783 -22.24 5.35 34.67
C HIS A 783 -21.94 5.01 36.14
N LYS A 784 -21.83 3.73 36.49
CA LYS A 784 -21.43 3.31 37.85
C LYS A 784 -20.05 3.85 38.20
N MET A 785 -19.09 3.75 37.29
CA MET A 785 -17.75 4.34 37.49
C MET A 785 -17.82 5.86 37.68
N ALA A 786 -18.57 6.57 36.84
CA ALA A 786 -18.76 8.01 36.92
C ALA A 786 -19.37 8.44 38.27
N LYS A 787 -20.34 7.67 38.79
CA LYS A 787 -20.93 7.89 40.12
C LYS A 787 -19.94 7.74 41.26
N ILE A 788 -18.95 6.85 41.14
CA ILE A 788 -17.88 6.73 42.12
C ILE A 788 -16.95 7.95 42.01
N TYR A 789 -16.47 8.25 40.81
CA TYR A 789 -15.50 9.34 40.58
C TYR A 789 -16.02 10.72 41.00
N ILE A 790 -17.31 11.03 40.75
CA ILE A 790 -17.87 12.33 41.14
C ILE A 790 -17.91 12.54 42.66
N GLN A 791 -17.99 11.46 43.43
CA GLN A 791 -18.01 11.48 44.90
C GLN A 791 -16.61 11.51 45.51
N GLN A 792 -15.56 11.30 44.69
CA GLN A 792 -14.18 11.18 45.17
C GLN A 792 -13.67 12.47 45.81
N PRO A 793 -13.25 12.46 47.09
CA PRO A 793 -12.68 13.63 47.72
C PRO A 793 -11.28 13.92 47.16
N LYS A 794 -10.86 15.20 47.27
CA LYS A 794 -9.53 15.65 46.79
C LYS A 794 -8.38 14.85 47.41
N SER A 795 -8.54 14.39 48.64
CA SER A 795 -7.63 13.49 49.33
C SER A 795 -8.42 12.36 49.97
N HIS A 796 -8.01 11.13 49.76
CA HIS A 796 -8.64 9.93 50.32
C HIS A 796 -7.59 8.82 50.49
N THR A 797 -7.90 7.89 51.39
CA THR A 797 -7.17 6.63 51.56
C THR A 797 -7.68 5.59 50.55
N GLU A 798 -6.94 4.54 50.29
CA GLU A 798 -7.42 3.42 49.47
C GLU A 798 -8.56 2.64 50.15
N MET A 799 -8.76 2.77 51.46
CA MET A 799 -9.98 2.27 52.13
C MET A 799 -11.26 3.02 51.73
N TRP A 800 -11.15 4.26 51.22
CA TRP A 800 -12.32 5.06 50.86
C TRP A 800 -13.20 4.37 49.81
N TRP A 801 -12.61 3.56 48.92
CA TRP A 801 -13.33 2.83 47.89
C TRP A 801 -14.35 1.82 48.45
N ASP A 802 -14.23 1.38 49.70
CA ASP A 802 -15.09 0.37 50.31
C ASP A 802 -16.57 0.78 50.40
N GLN A 803 -16.84 2.08 50.56
CA GLN A 803 -18.21 2.58 50.60
C GLN A 803 -18.96 2.32 49.28
N HIS A 804 -18.23 1.97 48.22
CA HIS A 804 -18.75 1.67 46.89
C HIS A 804 -18.76 0.17 46.55
N ILE A 805 -18.52 -0.73 47.51
CA ILE A 805 -18.56 -2.20 47.29
C ILE A 805 -19.85 -2.66 46.61
N ALA A 806 -21.00 -2.10 47.00
CA ALA A 806 -22.28 -2.41 46.36
C ALA A 806 -22.29 -2.04 44.86
N ILE A 807 -21.73 -0.88 44.52
CA ILE A 807 -21.61 -0.41 43.13
C ILE A 807 -20.66 -1.30 42.33
N PHE A 808 -19.53 -1.71 42.92
CA PHE A 808 -18.60 -2.65 42.27
C PHE A 808 -19.26 -4.01 42.00
N ARG A 809 -20.04 -4.52 42.95
CA ARG A 809 -20.79 -5.79 42.77
C ARG A 809 -21.79 -5.68 41.62
N ASP A 810 -22.52 -4.58 41.54
CA ASP A 810 -23.47 -4.35 40.43
C ASP A 810 -22.76 -4.19 39.09
N ALA A 811 -21.60 -3.53 39.06
CA ALA A 811 -20.78 -3.38 37.85
C ALA A 811 -20.27 -4.74 37.33
N VAL A 812 -19.86 -5.64 38.22
CA VAL A 812 -19.47 -7.02 37.85
C VAL A 812 -20.66 -7.84 37.32
N LYS A 813 -21.87 -7.65 37.86
CA LYS A 813 -23.10 -8.26 37.30
C LYS A 813 -23.44 -7.75 35.90
N LEU A 814 -23.15 -6.48 35.59
CA LEU A 814 -23.32 -5.95 34.23
C LEU A 814 -22.36 -6.66 33.25
N ALA A 815 -21.14 -6.98 33.67
CA ALA A 815 -20.19 -7.74 32.86
C ALA A 815 -20.67 -9.19 32.63
N GLU A 816 -21.23 -9.83 33.65
CA GLU A 816 -21.87 -11.15 33.51
C GLU A 816 -23.05 -11.11 32.53
N GLN A 817 -23.93 -10.13 32.63
CA GLN A 817 -25.05 -9.95 31.69
C GLN A 817 -24.55 -9.73 30.26
N ALA A 818 -23.53 -8.89 30.08
CA ALA A 818 -22.90 -8.68 28.78
C ALA A 818 -22.30 -9.97 28.21
N PHE A 819 -21.66 -10.79 29.05
CA PHE A 819 -21.14 -12.09 28.64
C PHE A 819 -22.27 -13.01 28.17
N LEU A 820 -23.35 -13.16 28.94
CA LEU A 820 -24.51 -13.97 28.58
C LEU A 820 -25.12 -13.51 27.25
N LEU A 821 -25.30 -12.20 27.06
CA LEU A 821 -25.81 -11.63 25.81
C LEU A 821 -24.88 -11.92 24.61
N SER A 822 -23.56 -11.86 24.80
CA SER A 822 -22.58 -12.15 23.75
C SER A 822 -22.54 -13.63 23.34
N THR A 823 -23.01 -14.53 24.20
CA THR A 823 -23.13 -15.97 23.94
C THR A 823 -24.51 -16.40 23.45
N ALA A 824 -25.48 -15.48 23.42
CA ALA A 824 -26.86 -15.80 23.06
C ALA A 824 -27.01 -16.15 21.56
N PRO A 825 -27.90 -17.10 21.20
CA PRO A 825 -28.21 -17.40 19.81
C PRO A 825 -28.68 -16.15 19.07
N GLY A 826 -28.03 -15.82 17.94
CA GLY A 826 -28.36 -14.64 17.13
C GLY A 826 -27.51 -13.39 17.42
N TYR A 827 -26.57 -13.44 18.38
CA TYR A 827 -25.55 -12.39 18.51
C TYR A 827 -24.56 -12.47 17.33
N GLN A 828 -24.76 -11.64 16.30
CA GLN A 828 -24.00 -11.64 15.05
C GLN A 828 -22.87 -10.59 15.06
N ARG A 829 -21.94 -10.68 16.00
CA ARG A 829 -20.75 -9.84 15.99
C ARG A 829 -19.51 -10.64 15.57
N LEU A 830 -18.75 -10.10 14.62
CA LEU A 830 -17.43 -10.62 14.28
C LEU A 830 -16.54 -10.62 15.53
N ARG A 831 -15.87 -11.75 15.79
CA ARG A 831 -14.90 -11.83 16.89
C ARG A 831 -13.70 -10.95 16.55
N SER A 832 -13.48 -9.92 17.37
CA SER A 832 -12.33 -9.05 17.24
C SER A 832 -11.14 -9.60 18.01
N SER A 833 -9.94 -9.46 17.44
CA SER A 833 -8.69 -9.64 18.16
C SER A 833 -8.21 -8.31 18.76
N PHE A 834 -8.46 -7.20 18.07
CA PHE A 834 -8.10 -5.85 18.50
C PHE A 834 -9.25 -4.87 18.27
N SER A 835 -9.60 -4.09 19.28
CA SER A 835 -10.47 -2.93 19.13
C SER A 835 -9.66 -1.65 19.33
N PHE A 836 -9.86 -0.67 18.47
CA PHE A 836 -9.32 0.67 18.66
C PHE A 836 -9.94 1.33 19.91
N GLU A 837 -11.20 1.02 20.17
CA GLU A 837 -11.94 1.53 21.30
C GLU A 837 -11.62 0.84 22.61
N MET A 838 -11.64 1.62 23.68
CA MET A 838 -11.64 1.08 25.04
C MET A 838 -13.04 0.58 25.39
N SER A 839 -13.12 -0.65 25.88
CA SER A 839 -14.37 -1.27 26.29
C SER A 839 -14.20 -1.85 27.70
N TRP A 840 -14.21 -3.18 27.85
CA TRP A 840 -14.30 -3.84 29.14
C TRP A 840 -12.99 -3.93 29.89
N LEU A 841 -11.85 -3.95 29.20
CA LEU A 841 -10.54 -4.15 29.84
C LEU A 841 -10.21 -3.09 30.89
N PRO A 842 -10.16 -1.79 30.57
CA PRO A 842 -9.83 -0.77 31.56
C PRO A 842 -10.90 -0.64 32.66
N MET A 843 -12.18 -0.88 32.32
CA MET A 843 -13.30 -0.83 33.25
C MET A 843 -13.24 -1.94 34.32
N LEU A 844 -12.96 -3.18 33.91
CA LEU A 844 -12.81 -4.30 34.83
C LEU A 844 -11.50 -4.20 35.62
N PHE A 845 -10.43 -3.74 34.99
CA PHE A 845 -9.17 -3.51 35.68
C PHE A 845 -9.27 -2.41 36.75
N PHE A 846 -10.12 -1.40 36.56
CA PHE A 846 -10.42 -0.42 37.61
C PHE A 846 -10.99 -1.09 38.87
N ILE A 847 -11.90 -2.06 38.72
CA ILE A 847 -12.42 -2.84 39.86
C ILE A 847 -11.31 -3.69 40.49
N VAL A 848 -10.51 -4.38 39.67
CA VAL A 848 -9.36 -5.15 40.14
C VAL A 848 -8.38 -4.27 40.90
N LEU A 849 -8.16 -3.02 40.49
CA LEU A 849 -7.25 -2.11 41.17
C LEU A 849 -7.85 -1.51 42.44
N LYS A 850 -9.09 -1.01 42.40
CA LYS A 850 -9.67 -0.17 43.47
C LYS A 850 -10.55 -0.90 44.48
N CYS A 851 -11.20 -2.00 44.09
CA CYS A 851 -11.95 -2.80 45.06
C CYS A 851 -10.98 -3.53 45.99
N ARG A 852 -11.33 -3.65 47.28
CA ARG A 852 -10.57 -4.44 48.27
C ARG A 852 -11.20 -5.78 48.60
N ASP A 853 -12.43 -6.04 48.11
CA ASP A 853 -13.14 -7.30 48.31
C ASP A 853 -12.58 -8.38 47.37
N LEU A 854 -12.07 -9.48 47.95
CA LEU A 854 -11.37 -10.51 47.19
C LEU A 854 -12.28 -11.18 46.14
N GLU A 855 -13.52 -11.48 46.51
CA GLU A 855 -14.47 -12.19 45.65
C GLU A 855 -14.82 -11.33 44.43
N ILE A 856 -15.18 -10.06 44.64
CA ILE A 856 -15.50 -9.12 43.56
C ILE A 856 -14.30 -8.93 42.63
N ARG A 857 -13.08 -8.79 43.17
CA ARG A 857 -11.86 -8.64 42.37
C ARG A 857 -11.56 -9.88 41.53
N HIS A 858 -11.73 -11.06 42.10
CA HIS A 858 -11.53 -12.32 41.40
C HIS A 858 -12.53 -12.48 40.25
N ILE A 859 -13.81 -12.17 40.50
CA ILE A 859 -14.83 -12.20 39.44
C ILE A 859 -14.51 -11.17 38.37
N ALA A 860 -14.15 -9.92 38.73
CA ALA A 860 -13.74 -8.90 37.76
C ALA A 860 -12.53 -9.34 36.91
N LEU A 861 -11.53 -9.98 37.52
CA LEU A 861 -10.36 -10.52 36.83
C LEU A 861 -10.73 -11.65 35.85
N SER A 862 -11.67 -12.52 36.23
CA SER A 862 -12.18 -13.58 35.36
C SER A 862 -12.95 -13.03 34.16
N TRP A 863 -13.76 -11.98 34.35
CA TRP A 863 -14.48 -11.34 33.25
C TRP A 863 -13.55 -10.55 32.34
N LEU A 864 -12.48 -9.97 32.88
CA LEU A 864 -11.45 -9.31 32.09
C LEU A 864 -10.85 -10.27 31.06
N ALA A 865 -10.61 -11.52 31.44
CA ALA A 865 -10.11 -12.56 30.55
C ALA A 865 -11.14 -13.08 29.54
N GLN A 866 -12.42 -13.18 29.93
CA GLN A 866 -13.46 -13.82 29.14
C GLN A 866 -14.20 -12.87 28.20
N LEU A 867 -14.51 -11.66 28.67
CA LEU A 867 -15.29 -10.66 27.95
C LEU A 867 -14.42 -9.70 27.13
N GLY A 868 -13.19 -9.46 27.59
CA GLY A 868 -12.25 -8.55 26.94
C GLY A 868 -11.80 -9.04 25.56
N THR A 869 -11.72 -8.11 24.61
CA THR A 869 -11.00 -8.35 23.36
C THR A 869 -9.51 -8.54 23.69
N ALA A 870 -8.76 -9.34 22.93
CA ALA A 870 -7.36 -9.61 23.28
C ALA A 870 -6.53 -8.32 23.48
N LYS A 871 -6.86 -7.27 22.72
CA LYS A 871 -6.38 -5.90 22.92
C LYS A 871 -7.47 -4.84 22.66
N GLU A 872 -7.57 -3.85 23.54
CA GLU A 872 -8.47 -2.70 23.47
C GLU A 872 -7.63 -1.42 23.61
N GLY A 873 -7.38 -0.75 22.49
CA GLY A 873 -6.40 0.32 22.40
C GLY A 873 -5.01 -0.14 22.87
N LEU A 874 -4.52 0.46 23.95
CA LEU A 874 -3.21 0.11 24.55
C LEU A 874 -3.29 -0.99 25.61
N PHE A 875 -4.50 -1.37 26.02
CA PHE A 875 -4.73 -2.39 27.03
C PHE A 875 -4.81 -3.76 26.38
N ASP A 876 -4.08 -4.74 26.90
CA ASP A 876 -4.21 -6.14 26.46
C ASP A 876 -4.53 -7.06 27.64
N VAL A 877 -5.33 -8.08 27.36
CA VAL A 877 -5.76 -9.07 28.36
C VAL A 877 -4.55 -9.73 29.01
N GLY A 878 -3.54 -10.10 28.21
CA GLY A 878 -2.36 -10.82 28.67
C GLY A 878 -1.62 -10.07 29.78
N THR A 879 -1.48 -8.76 29.65
CA THR A 879 -0.81 -7.89 30.62
C THR A 879 -1.70 -7.58 31.80
N LEU A 880 -2.92 -7.08 31.56
CA LEU A 880 -3.79 -6.65 32.65
C LEU A 880 -4.22 -7.81 33.55
N TYR A 881 -4.41 -9.01 32.99
CA TYR A 881 -4.70 -10.20 33.78
C TYR A 881 -3.52 -10.58 34.67
N ARG A 882 -2.30 -10.64 34.14
CA ARG A 882 -1.10 -11.02 34.92
C ARG A 882 -0.77 -9.99 36.00
N VAL A 883 -0.83 -8.70 35.67
CA VAL A 883 -0.62 -7.61 36.62
C VAL A 883 -1.73 -7.60 37.69
N GLY A 884 -2.99 -7.74 37.28
CA GLY A 884 -4.14 -7.77 38.18
C GLY A 884 -4.12 -8.98 39.12
N ARG A 885 -3.78 -10.16 38.61
CA ARG A 885 -3.54 -11.37 39.41
C ARG A 885 -2.44 -11.12 40.45
N ARG A 886 -1.29 -10.62 40.00
CA ARG A 886 -0.15 -10.33 40.88
C ARG A 886 -0.50 -9.31 41.97
N LEU A 887 -1.27 -8.28 41.62
CA LEU A 887 -1.77 -7.30 42.57
C LEU A 887 -2.61 -7.97 43.67
N ILE A 888 -3.59 -8.81 43.30
CA ILE A 888 -4.46 -9.49 44.27
C ILE A 888 -3.62 -10.37 45.20
N GLU A 889 -2.69 -11.16 44.65
CA GLU A 889 -1.78 -12.02 45.42
C GLU A 889 -0.97 -11.21 46.45
N LEU A 890 -0.42 -10.06 46.03
CA LEU A 890 0.39 -9.19 46.89
C LEU A 890 -0.40 -8.54 48.03
N GLU A 891 -1.63 -8.09 47.77
CA GLU A 891 -2.42 -7.38 48.77
C GLU A 891 -3.13 -8.32 49.74
N HIS A 892 -3.67 -9.43 49.23
CA HIS A 892 -4.42 -10.40 50.02
C HIS A 892 -3.56 -11.49 50.64
N ASP A 893 -2.30 -11.62 50.22
CA ASP A 893 -1.37 -12.67 50.68
C ASP A 893 -1.93 -14.08 50.39
N VAL A 894 -2.45 -14.26 49.18
CA VAL A 894 -3.07 -15.50 48.68
C VAL A 894 -2.40 -15.97 47.40
N SER A 895 -2.54 -17.27 47.07
CA SER A 895 -2.28 -17.77 45.71
C SER A 895 -3.59 -17.83 44.94
N LEU A 896 -3.57 -17.36 43.69
CA LEU A 896 -4.67 -17.49 42.73
C LEU A 896 -4.48 -18.67 41.77
N ASP A 897 -3.76 -19.71 42.18
CA ASP A 897 -3.75 -20.98 41.47
C ASP A 897 -5.11 -21.68 41.65
N ASP A 898 -5.69 -22.25 40.59
CA ASP A 898 -6.99 -22.91 40.58
C ASP A 898 -7.09 -24.10 41.57
N THR A 899 -5.94 -24.62 42.01
CA THR A 899 -5.85 -25.70 42.99
C THR A 899 -5.82 -25.21 44.44
N ALA A 900 -5.74 -23.90 44.68
CA ALA A 900 -5.72 -23.31 46.01
C ALA A 900 -7.14 -22.94 46.47
N GLU A 901 -7.49 -23.25 47.72
CA GLU A 901 -8.73 -22.73 48.30
C GLU A 901 -8.57 -21.22 48.51
N MET A 902 -9.39 -20.41 47.82
CA MET A 902 -9.45 -18.95 48.03
C MET A 902 -10.14 -18.63 49.36
N VAL A 903 -9.43 -18.85 50.48
CA VAL A 903 -9.91 -18.48 51.81
C VAL A 903 -9.13 -17.27 52.30
N SER A 904 -9.65 -16.08 52.01
CA SER A 904 -9.26 -14.88 52.74
C SER A 904 -10.50 -14.07 53.05
N THR A 905 -10.86 -14.04 54.34
CA THR A 905 -11.96 -13.22 54.88
C THR A 905 -11.48 -11.82 55.30
N VAL A 906 -10.19 -11.53 55.13
CA VAL A 906 -9.55 -10.31 55.60
C VAL A 906 -9.33 -9.37 54.42
N VAL A 907 -10.02 -8.22 54.48
CA VAL A 907 -9.83 -7.13 53.51
C VAL A 907 -8.44 -6.51 53.73
N PRO A 908 -7.63 -6.29 52.66
CA PRO A 908 -6.28 -5.75 52.80
C PRO A 908 -6.26 -4.40 53.53
N PRO A 909 -5.40 -4.20 54.55
CA PRO A 909 -5.26 -2.93 55.26
C PRO A 909 -4.61 -1.86 54.35
N GLU A 910 -4.78 -0.58 54.70
CA GLU A 910 -4.30 0.56 53.90
C GLU A 910 -2.83 0.45 53.50
N GLU A 911 -1.95 0.01 54.42
CA GLU A 911 -0.51 -0.04 54.19
C GLU A 911 -0.10 -1.10 53.16
N ARG A 912 -0.98 -2.07 52.88
CA ARG A 912 -0.78 -3.08 51.83
C ARG A 912 -1.38 -2.66 50.49
N ARG A 913 -2.14 -1.56 50.44
CA ARG A 913 -2.86 -1.15 49.23
C ARG A 913 -1.95 -0.43 48.25
N TYR A 914 -2.03 -0.86 46.99
CA TYR A 914 -1.38 -0.18 45.88
C TYR A 914 -2.37 0.79 45.24
N PHE A 915 -2.04 2.08 45.25
CA PHE A 915 -2.92 3.11 44.70
C PHE A 915 -2.76 3.27 43.19
N ALA A 916 -1.63 2.81 42.63
CA ALA A 916 -1.26 2.98 41.23
C ALA A 916 -0.31 1.87 40.75
N ILE A 917 -0.41 1.50 39.47
CA ILE A 917 0.48 0.54 38.81
C ILE A 917 0.85 1.04 37.41
N PRO A 918 1.85 1.93 37.27
CA PRO A 918 2.40 2.26 35.96
C PRO A 918 2.99 1.02 35.29
N ILE A 919 2.59 0.76 34.04
CA ILE A 919 3.05 -0.37 33.24
C ILE A 919 3.83 0.20 32.05
N LYS A 920 5.03 -0.35 31.81
CA LYS A 920 5.76 -0.09 30.56
C LYS A 920 5.08 -0.88 29.45
N HIS A 921 4.45 -0.18 28.51
CA HIS A 921 3.67 -0.81 27.44
C HIS A 921 4.53 -1.51 26.38
N GLU A 922 5.78 -1.08 26.23
CA GLU A 922 6.76 -1.78 25.41
C GLU A 922 7.19 -3.09 26.08
N LEU A 923 7.09 -4.19 25.33
CA LEU A 923 7.48 -5.53 25.75
C LEU A 923 9.00 -5.71 25.52
N GLU A 924 9.71 -6.16 26.55
CA GLU A 924 11.14 -6.46 26.45
C GLU A 924 11.34 -7.88 25.91
N VAL A 925 12.24 -7.99 24.91
CA VAL A 925 12.66 -9.26 24.32
C VAL A 925 13.94 -9.72 25.01
N ILE A 926 13.95 -10.97 25.47
CA ILE A 926 15.12 -11.61 26.09
C ILE A 926 15.52 -12.80 25.23
N SER A 927 16.73 -12.77 24.70
CA SER A 927 17.36 -13.93 24.06
C SER A 927 18.13 -14.73 25.11
N GLU A 928 17.71 -15.96 25.32
CA GLU A 928 18.37 -16.92 26.21
C GLU A 928 19.59 -17.56 25.50
N GLN A 929 20.53 -18.09 26.28
CA GLN A 929 21.76 -18.71 25.75
C GLN A 929 21.50 -19.93 24.85
N ASP A 930 20.35 -20.58 24.99
CA ASP A 930 19.90 -21.72 24.18
C ASP A 930 19.20 -21.30 22.87
N GLY A 931 19.14 -20.00 22.58
CA GLY A 931 18.46 -19.44 21.40
C GLY A 931 16.95 -19.25 21.58
N THR A 932 16.38 -19.58 22.75
CA THR A 932 14.96 -19.33 23.03
C THR A 932 14.71 -17.85 23.32
N VAL A 933 13.54 -17.34 22.90
CA VAL A 933 13.15 -15.94 23.13
C VAL A 933 12.04 -15.89 24.17
N ARG A 934 12.27 -15.16 25.27
CA ARG A 934 11.26 -14.85 26.29
C ARG A 934 10.87 -13.38 26.24
N TYR A 935 9.66 -13.10 26.72
CA TYR A 935 9.10 -11.75 26.74
C TYR A 935 8.70 -11.35 28.15
N ARG A 936 8.93 -10.08 28.49
CA ARG A 936 8.52 -9.53 29.79
C ARG A 936 8.09 -8.07 29.68
N ARG A 937 7.26 -7.60 30.61
CA ARG A 937 6.96 -6.18 30.80
C ARG A 937 7.34 -5.73 32.19
N GLN A 938 7.79 -4.49 32.32
CA GLN A 938 8.04 -3.87 33.61
C GLN A 938 6.73 -3.28 34.15
N ALA A 939 6.38 -3.63 35.38
CA ALA A 939 5.27 -3.03 36.14
C ALA A 939 5.80 -2.45 37.46
N LYS A 940 5.34 -1.25 37.80
CA LYS A 940 5.74 -0.56 39.04
C LYS A 940 4.55 -0.46 39.97
N PHE A 941 4.55 -1.20 41.05
CA PHE A 941 3.48 -1.19 42.05
C PHE A 941 3.74 -0.08 43.07
N LEU A 942 2.87 0.93 43.12
CA LEU A 942 3.05 2.12 43.95
C LEU A 942 2.20 2.07 45.23
N THR A 943 2.85 2.27 46.37
CA THR A 943 2.23 2.43 47.71
C THR A 943 2.64 3.76 48.32
N LYS A 944 2.00 4.12 49.44
CA LYS A 944 2.43 5.25 50.27
C LYS A 944 3.01 4.73 51.59
N ASP A 945 4.12 5.31 52.03
CA ASP A 945 4.62 5.07 53.39
C ASP A 945 3.77 5.81 54.45
N LYS A 946 4.16 5.66 55.72
CA LYS A 946 3.46 6.29 56.85
C LYS A 946 3.55 7.81 56.81
N GLU A 947 4.58 8.33 56.17
CA GLU A 947 4.88 9.74 55.96
C GLU A 947 4.16 10.30 54.70
N GLY A 948 3.51 9.45 53.91
CA GLY A 948 2.78 9.80 52.70
C GLY A 948 3.65 9.89 51.43
N ASN A 949 4.93 9.51 51.49
CA ASN A 949 5.80 9.45 50.32
C ASN A 949 5.44 8.25 49.44
N VAL A 950 5.54 8.43 48.13
CA VAL A 950 5.29 7.37 47.16
C VAL A 950 6.49 6.43 47.10
N ILE A 951 6.27 5.16 47.46
CA ILE A 951 7.24 4.07 47.30
C ILE A 951 6.83 3.23 46.09
N GLY A 952 7.80 2.81 45.29
CA GLY A 952 7.56 1.94 44.13
C GLY A 952 8.31 0.62 44.24
N ARG A 953 7.58 -0.48 44.02
CA ARG A 953 8.13 -1.83 43.83
C ARG A 953 8.11 -2.16 42.34
N GLU A 954 9.27 -2.30 41.73
CA GLU A 954 9.37 -2.68 40.32
C GLU A 954 9.46 -4.21 40.19
N GLU A 955 8.60 -4.78 39.35
CA GLU A 955 8.63 -6.21 39.01
C GLU A 955 8.58 -6.40 37.49
N TYR A 956 9.21 -7.47 37.02
CA TYR A 956 9.06 -7.95 35.65
C TYR A 956 7.98 -9.03 35.59
N ILE A 957 6.97 -8.79 34.76
CA ILE A 957 5.89 -9.73 34.48
C ILE A 957 6.24 -10.49 33.19
N TYR A 958 6.37 -11.80 33.29
CA TYR A 958 6.75 -12.68 32.18
C TYR A 958 5.54 -13.17 31.40
N ASP A 959 5.74 -13.41 30.10
CA ASP A 959 4.69 -13.80 29.15
C ASP A 959 4.28 -15.28 29.23
N ASP A 960 4.87 -16.02 30.18
CA ASP A 960 4.58 -17.42 30.39
C ASP A 960 3.11 -17.63 30.81
N LYS A 961 2.59 -18.85 30.57
CA LYS A 961 1.26 -19.21 31.04
C LYS A 961 1.22 -19.07 32.58
N PRO A 962 0.26 -18.31 33.14
CA PRO A 962 0.13 -18.20 34.59
C PRO A 962 0.00 -19.59 35.22
N ARG A 963 0.82 -19.87 36.24
CA ARG A 963 0.79 -21.17 36.92
C ARG A 963 -0.60 -21.44 37.48
N GLY A 964 -1.02 -22.70 37.44
CA GLY A 964 -2.29 -23.13 38.01
C GLY A 964 -3.54 -22.47 37.43
N CYS A 965 -3.50 -21.84 36.25
CA CYS A 965 -4.67 -21.17 35.65
C CYS A 965 -5.25 -21.98 34.48
N SER A 966 -6.54 -22.30 34.57
CA SER A 966 -7.36 -23.02 33.58
C SER A 966 -7.97 -22.09 32.54
N ILE A 967 -8.16 -20.82 32.87
CA ILE A 967 -8.61 -19.80 31.92
C ILE A 967 -7.51 -19.59 30.88
N GLN A 968 -7.86 -19.71 29.60
CA GLN A 968 -6.93 -19.43 28.52
C GLN A 968 -6.67 -17.93 28.40
N ILE A 969 -5.48 -17.51 28.84
CA ILE A 969 -5.01 -16.14 28.76
C ILE A 969 -4.09 -15.98 27.55
N PRO A 970 -4.36 -15.03 26.64
CA PRO A 970 -3.44 -14.78 25.54
C PRO A 970 -2.07 -14.29 26.03
N PRO A 971 -0.99 -14.53 25.28
CA PRO A 971 0.27 -13.83 25.48
C PRO A 971 0.10 -12.31 25.44
N MET A 972 0.98 -11.57 26.13
CA MET A 972 1.07 -10.11 26.12
C MET A 972 1.44 -9.55 24.73
N ARG A 973 1.84 -10.40 23.79
CA ARG A 973 2.29 -10.02 22.44
C ARG A 973 1.26 -10.22 21.32
N CYS A 974 0.28 -11.11 21.49
CA CYS A 974 -0.62 -11.50 20.38
C CYS A 974 -2.01 -11.95 20.86
N ALA A 975 -2.93 -12.17 19.92
CA ALA A 975 -4.30 -12.57 20.21
C ALA A 975 -4.50 -14.09 20.43
N TYR A 976 -3.47 -14.91 20.16
CA TYR A 976 -3.57 -16.36 20.30
C TYR A 976 -3.80 -16.76 21.75
N ARG A 977 -4.77 -17.63 21.99
CA ARG A 977 -4.99 -18.25 23.29
C ARG A 977 -4.35 -19.64 23.24
N LEU A 978 -3.17 -19.79 23.86
CA LEU A 978 -2.46 -21.07 23.96
C LEU A 978 -3.18 -22.05 24.90
#